data_AF-A0AAU8BQG2-F1
#
_entry.id   AF-A0AAU8BQG2-F1
#
_cell.length_a   1.000
_cell.length_b   1.000
_cell.length_c   1.000
_cell.angle_alpha   90.00
_cell.angle_beta   90.00
_cell.angle_gamma   90.00
#
_symmetry.space_group_name_H-M   'P 1'
#
loop_
_entity.id
_entity.type
_entity.pdbx_description
1 polymer ?
#
loop_
_entity_poly.entity_id
_entity_poly.type
_entity_poly.pdbx_seq_one_letter_code
_entity_poly.pdbx_strand_id
1 'polypeptide(L)'
;MSIQPKLIAASIALLLSACSNESSDELTGPVEPTPLKPEPAQPVMVDLGYANVHAMQESVVIRTLSGEEKLESIEVIKGITFASAERFEHSQVQSLEGDVDATQFGAACPQLKKTTQPQNEDCLNLNVWRPAETQSGDSLPVYVFLHGGDFEYGAGSEPLVHGDTVVAQGIDDNTPFIMVTLNYRLGALGSHWVKGEGVDGNYGLGDQARALEWVQEYIGDFGGDSNNVTIMGQGAGAMSIGLLQQQMLNGELPNHYFQRAIMQSNPYGFEYRSYKSAKSQDNGLDLKDASTEEVLAAQKEVLNPVNRLTGWLTQSIDPLGTSAERTPIAQFMPFSPYMACENMGFVSCSEYAAQPFSEDFAVPTVIGVNDDDANTMTMLPRLTFLIPKILELVQESQPESLEMMTPVELTDTLQTWLQDEANVTALTQMLQQEEDRPQSAIELPSLPATAYEAVNHLFFGLGNSEQTSQIMAFNDFAPHRENDLLLAVKNMAQFNTLMNDMMFMGPARQKAQESQQPVSLYHFDYKPSFNVWAYNTNGQEGEMSLGDLLKTISCVSGSCHGSELPFVFNKPLRLDSTQVSPSKKDLVLMNSLSRLWFSDSLFEDYQYEPSTDSVMVIDQQGELALELDWDRYNQAGDDPTLSHGRLNGLQASGLLSYYLVD
;
A
#
# COMPACT_ATOMS: atom_id res chain seq x y z
N MET A 1 -8.07 27.82 -55.06
CA MET A 1 -9.12 28.61 -54.36
C MET A 1 -9.81 27.66 -53.41
N SER A 2 -9.61 27.90 -52.10
CA SER A 2 -10.07 27.09 -50.98
C SER A 2 -11.60 27.05 -50.89
N ILE A 3 -12.18 25.85 -50.81
CA ILE A 3 -13.55 25.63 -50.35
C ILE A 3 -13.44 24.83 -49.04
N GLN A 4 -13.98 25.39 -47.96
CA GLN A 4 -13.79 24.94 -46.58
C GLN A 4 -14.50 23.59 -46.26
N PRO A 5 -13.88 22.71 -45.46
CA PRO A 5 -14.44 21.42 -45.02
C PRO A 5 -15.65 21.53 -44.06
N LYS A 6 -16.09 22.74 -43.69
CA LYS A 6 -17.21 22.97 -42.76
C LYS A 6 -18.60 22.76 -43.39
N LEU A 7 -18.74 22.81 -44.73
CA LEU A 7 -20.04 22.60 -45.38
C LEU A 7 -20.42 21.12 -45.54
N ILE A 8 -19.44 20.20 -45.61
CA ILE A 8 -19.72 18.76 -45.74
C ILE A 8 -20.20 18.18 -44.39
N ALA A 9 -19.63 18.65 -43.27
CA ALA A 9 -20.05 18.24 -41.93
C ALA A 9 -21.49 18.70 -41.57
N ALA A 10 -21.88 19.91 -41.98
CA ALA A 10 -23.25 20.41 -41.76
C ALA A 10 -24.30 19.67 -42.60
N SER A 11 -23.90 19.15 -43.77
CA SER A 11 -24.79 18.38 -44.67
C SER A 11 -25.09 16.99 -44.13
N ILE A 12 -24.13 16.36 -43.45
CA ILE A 12 -24.28 15.02 -42.86
C ILE A 12 -25.10 15.08 -41.56
N ALA A 13 -24.96 16.14 -40.76
CA ALA A 13 -25.77 16.34 -39.55
C ALA A 13 -27.27 16.57 -39.85
N LEU A 14 -27.59 17.28 -40.94
CA LEU A 14 -28.99 17.50 -41.39
C LEU A 14 -29.62 16.27 -42.04
N LEU A 15 -28.82 15.36 -42.61
CA LEU A 15 -29.30 14.09 -43.16
C LEU A 15 -29.57 13.03 -42.06
N LEU A 16 -28.87 13.10 -40.93
CA LEU A 16 -29.10 12.21 -39.78
C LEU A 16 -30.28 12.66 -38.89
N SER A 17 -30.66 13.94 -38.93
CA SER A 17 -31.84 14.44 -38.20
C SER A 17 -33.17 14.29 -38.94
N ALA A 18 -33.16 13.87 -40.22
CA ALA A 18 -34.35 13.73 -41.06
C ALA A 18 -34.83 12.28 -41.23
N CYS A 19 -34.16 11.30 -40.60
CA CYS A 19 -34.56 9.90 -40.56
C CYS A 19 -35.00 9.50 -39.15
N SER A 20 -35.93 10.25 -38.54
CA SER A 20 -36.73 9.77 -37.42
C SER A 20 -38.08 10.45 -37.40
N ASN A 21 -38.93 10.10 -38.36
CA ASN A 21 -40.36 10.33 -38.26
C ASN A 21 -41.10 9.33 -39.17
N GLU A 22 -41.19 8.10 -38.70
CA GLU A 22 -42.36 7.26 -38.98
C GLU A 22 -42.94 6.82 -37.64
N SER A 23 -44.24 7.06 -37.52
CA SER A 23 -45.10 6.77 -36.39
C SER A 23 -44.94 5.33 -35.88
N SER A 24 -44.63 5.19 -34.60
CA SER A 24 -45.03 4.04 -33.80
C SER A 24 -45.52 4.56 -32.47
N ASP A 25 -46.53 3.86 -31.94
CA ASP A 25 -47.29 4.16 -30.74
C ASP A 25 -46.45 4.69 -29.58
N GLU A 26 -47.09 5.42 -28.65
CA GLU A 26 -46.57 5.67 -27.30
C GLU A 26 -46.27 4.33 -26.58
N LEU A 27 -45.16 3.70 -26.94
CA LEU A 27 -44.44 2.82 -26.06
C LEU A 27 -43.76 3.77 -25.07
N THR A 28 -44.41 3.96 -23.94
CA THR A 28 -43.72 4.29 -22.70
C THR A 28 -42.66 3.20 -22.52
N GLY A 29 -41.45 3.45 -23.05
CA GLY A 29 -40.27 2.73 -22.60
C GLY A 29 -40.26 2.80 -21.08
N PRO A 30 -39.82 1.75 -20.37
CA PRO A 30 -39.76 1.78 -18.92
C PRO A 30 -39.07 3.09 -18.53
N VAL A 31 -39.80 3.95 -17.82
CA VAL A 31 -39.24 5.15 -17.21
C VAL A 31 -38.11 4.61 -16.35
N GLU A 32 -36.86 4.90 -16.71
CA GLU A 32 -35.74 4.56 -15.84
C GLU A 32 -36.07 5.14 -14.46
N PRO A 33 -36.15 4.30 -13.41
CA PRO A 33 -36.51 4.80 -12.10
C PRO A 33 -35.54 5.92 -11.75
N THR A 34 -36.07 7.01 -11.19
CA THR A 34 -35.24 8.13 -10.78
C THR A 34 -34.19 7.59 -9.80
N PRO A 35 -32.88 7.81 -10.03
CA PRO A 35 -31.83 7.30 -9.16
C PRO A 35 -32.11 7.70 -7.72
N LEU A 36 -31.98 6.75 -6.78
CA LEU A 36 -32.14 7.08 -5.37
C LEU A 36 -31.08 8.09 -4.97
N LYS A 37 -31.45 9.01 -4.08
CA LYS A 37 -30.56 10.04 -3.57
C LYS A 37 -30.53 9.96 -2.06
N PRO A 38 -29.34 10.13 -1.44
CA PRO A 38 -29.22 10.33 0.00
C PRO A 38 -30.18 11.39 0.53
N GLU A 39 -30.80 11.10 1.66
CA GLU A 39 -31.49 12.12 2.45
C GLU A 39 -30.47 13.08 3.09
N PRO A 40 -30.84 14.34 3.39
CA PRO A 40 -29.95 15.27 4.08
C PRO A 40 -29.55 14.73 5.47
N ALA A 41 -28.25 14.75 5.77
CA ALA A 41 -27.74 14.32 7.07
C ALA A 41 -28.37 15.11 8.22
N GLN A 42 -28.67 14.42 9.32
CA GLN A 42 -29.31 14.99 10.51
C GLN A 42 -28.37 14.88 11.72
N PRO A 43 -28.30 15.90 12.59
CA PRO A 43 -27.54 15.79 13.83
C PRO A 43 -28.21 14.80 14.78
N VAL A 44 -27.41 13.96 15.43
CA VAL A 44 -27.82 13.00 16.45
C VAL A 44 -26.91 13.14 17.68
N MET A 45 -27.39 12.73 18.84
CA MET A 45 -26.62 12.70 20.08
C MET A 45 -26.54 11.25 20.55
N VAL A 46 -25.32 10.74 20.72
CA VAL A 46 -25.04 9.43 21.31
C VAL A 46 -24.70 9.66 22.78
N ASP A 47 -25.61 9.24 23.67
CA ASP A 47 -25.43 9.33 25.12
C ASP A 47 -24.78 8.04 25.63
N LEU A 48 -23.52 8.15 26.07
CA LEU A 48 -22.73 7.05 26.65
C LEU A 48 -22.83 7.02 28.19
N GLY A 49 -23.63 7.89 28.79
CA GLY A 49 -23.78 8.05 30.24
C GLY A 49 -22.67 8.89 30.90
N TYR A 50 -21.45 8.83 30.40
CA TYR A 50 -20.31 9.67 30.83
C TYR A 50 -19.88 10.70 29.78
N ALA A 51 -20.35 10.56 28.54
CA ALA A 51 -20.12 11.49 27.44
C ALA A 51 -21.38 11.65 26.59
N ASN A 52 -21.63 12.88 26.11
CA ASN A 52 -22.60 13.18 25.06
C ASN A 52 -21.84 13.43 23.76
N VAL A 53 -21.90 12.48 22.84
CA VAL A 53 -21.20 12.57 21.56
C VAL A 53 -22.16 13.11 20.50
N HIS A 54 -21.89 14.32 20.00
CA HIS A 54 -22.63 14.92 18.91
C HIS A 54 -22.14 14.33 17.58
N ALA A 55 -23.01 13.65 16.85
CA ALA A 55 -22.68 12.93 15.62
C ALA A 55 -23.69 13.26 14.51
N MET A 56 -23.51 12.62 13.35
CA MET A 56 -24.41 12.76 12.21
C MET A 56 -25.06 11.42 11.88
N GLN A 57 -26.37 11.42 11.64
CA GLN A 57 -27.07 10.34 10.96
C GLN A 57 -27.08 10.65 9.45
N GLU A 58 -26.54 9.75 8.65
CA GLU A 58 -26.40 9.87 7.21
C GLU A 58 -27.21 8.77 6.51
N SER A 59 -27.78 9.11 5.35
CA SER A 59 -28.48 8.16 4.49
C SER A 59 -27.57 7.79 3.32
N VAL A 60 -27.32 6.49 3.11
CA VAL A 60 -26.38 5.97 2.11
C VAL A 60 -27.15 5.18 1.06
N VAL A 61 -26.89 5.47 -0.22
CA VAL A 61 -27.39 4.66 -1.33
C VAL A 61 -26.44 3.50 -1.56
N ILE A 62 -26.95 2.28 -1.47
CA ILE A 62 -26.23 1.06 -1.79
C ILE A 62 -26.90 0.32 -2.95
N ARG A 63 -26.18 -0.63 -3.53
CA ARG A 63 -26.75 -1.60 -4.47
C ARG A 63 -26.82 -2.97 -3.80
N THR A 64 -27.99 -3.60 -3.85
CA THR A 64 -28.16 -4.98 -3.37
C THR A 64 -27.42 -5.96 -4.29
N LEU A 65 -27.24 -7.21 -3.86
CA LEU A 65 -26.68 -8.26 -4.72
C LEU A 65 -27.55 -8.56 -5.96
N SER A 66 -28.87 -8.28 -5.89
CA SER A 66 -29.78 -8.39 -7.05
C SER A 66 -29.68 -7.19 -8.01
N GLY A 67 -28.91 -6.16 -7.66
CA GLY A 67 -28.68 -4.97 -8.47
C GLY A 67 -29.65 -3.82 -8.21
N GLU A 68 -30.55 -3.94 -7.24
CA GLU A 68 -31.51 -2.90 -6.85
C GLU A 68 -30.84 -1.83 -6.00
N GLU A 69 -31.24 -0.56 -6.13
CA GLU A 69 -30.76 0.51 -5.25
C GLU A 69 -31.61 0.55 -3.98
N LYS A 70 -30.96 0.74 -2.83
CA LYS A 70 -31.61 0.86 -1.53
C LYS A 70 -30.98 1.99 -0.72
N LEU A 71 -31.77 2.60 0.16
CA LEU A 71 -31.30 3.56 1.14
C LEU A 71 -31.16 2.86 2.49
N GLU A 72 -30.00 3.03 3.11
CA GLU A 72 -29.74 2.61 4.48
C GLU A 72 -29.34 3.82 5.32
N SER A 73 -29.62 3.75 6.63
CA SER A 73 -29.27 4.80 7.59
C SER A 73 -28.12 4.35 8.48
N ILE A 74 -27.12 5.20 8.61
CA ILE A 74 -25.96 4.98 9.47
C ILE A 74 -25.74 6.19 10.39
N GLU A 75 -25.08 5.96 11.51
CA GLU A 75 -24.51 7.01 12.34
C GLU A 75 -23.01 7.11 12.07
N VAL A 76 -22.54 8.34 11.89
CA VAL A 76 -21.14 8.65 11.61
C VAL A 76 -20.62 9.60 12.68
N ILE A 77 -19.64 9.12 13.42
CA ILE A 77 -18.99 9.78 14.54
C ILE A 77 -17.54 10.05 14.10
N LYS A 78 -17.16 11.31 13.96
CA LYS A 78 -15.89 11.70 13.32
C LYS A 78 -15.00 12.47 14.29
N GLY A 79 -13.68 12.29 14.21
CA GLY A 79 -12.71 13.14 14.90
C GLY A 79 -12.65 12.98 16.42
N ILE A 80 -13.03 11.83 16.98
CA ILE A 80 -12.82 11.57 18.43
C ILE A 80 -11.32 11.50 18.69
N THR A 81 -10.82 12.33 19.61
CA THR A 81 -9.42 12.24 20.07
C THR A 81 -9.25 10.99 20.93
N PHE A 82 -8.45 10.03 20.46
CA PHE A 82 -8.25 8.76 21.17
C PHE A 82 -6.98 8.77 22.03
N ALA A 83 -6.00 9.60 21.69
CA ALA A 83 -4.74 9.71 22.42
C ALA A 83 -4.13 11.11 22.29
N SER A 84 -3.17 11.43 23.14
CA SER A 84 -2.35 12.63 23.03
C SER A 84 -0.88 12.31 23.34
N ALA A 85 0.03 13.12 22.80
CA ALA A 85 1.46 12.98 23.05
C ALA A 85 2.16 14.33 22.94
N GLU A 86 3.19 14.53 23.75
CA GLU A 86 4.23 15.49 23.42
C GLU A 86 5.08 14.95 22.25
N ARG A 87 5.79 15.86 21.56
CA ARG A 87 6.60 15.47 20.41
C ARG A 87 7.72 14.50 20.81
N PHE A 88 7.84 13.42 20.03
CA PHE A 88 8.79 12.33 20.27
C PHE A 88 8.61 11.64 21.63
N GLU A 89 7.37 11.58 22.11
CA GLU A 89 6.96 10.74 23.22
C GLU A 89 5.87 9.76 22.79
N HIS A 90 5.78 8.62 23.47
CA HIS A 90 4.68 7.70 23.24
C HIS A 90 3.36 8.32 23.72
N SER A 91 2.33 8.16 22.89
CA SER A 91 1.02 8.68 23.21
C SER A 91 0.37 7.93 24.37
N GLN A 92 -0.54 8.62 25.05
CA GLN A 92 -1.38 8.10 26.12
C GLN A 92 -2.85 8.21 25.71
N VAL A 93 -3.61 7.15 25.93
CA VAL A 93 -5.05 7.12 25.68
C VAL A 93 -5.73 8.28 26.40
N GLN A 94 -6.62 8.98 25.70
CA GLN A 94 -7.44 10.04 26.26
C GLN A 94 -8.80 9.48 26.68
N SER A 95 -9.26 9.87 27.87
CA SER A 95 -10.58 9.52 28.35
C SER A 95 -11.66 10.19 27.50
N LEU A 96 -12.66 9.41 27.09
CA LEU A 96 -13.86 9.95 26.47
C LEU A 96 -14.82 10.42 27.57
N GLU A 97 -15.05 11.73 27.72
CA GLU A 97 -15.94 12.28 28.74
C GLU A 97 -16.54 13.63 28.33
N GLY A 98 -17.69 13.98 28.92
CA GLY A 98 -18.33 15.29 28.72
C GLY A 98 -18.99 15.46 27.35
N ASP A 99 -19.12 16.71 26.90
CA ASP A 99 -19.72 17.01 25.59
C ASP A 99 -18.66 16.98 24.49
N VAL A 100 -18.80 16.07 23.54
CA VAL A 100 -17.82 15.81 22.47
C VAL A 100 -18.45 16.13 21.11
N ASP A 101 -17.88 17.08 20.38
CA ASP A 101 -18.28 17.35 18.99
C ASP A 101 -17.56 16.38 18.05
N ALA A 102 -18.32 15.40 17.56
CA ALA A 102 -17.86 14.39 16.62
C ALA A 102 -18.61 14.46 15.28
N THR A 103 -19.03 15.67 14.87
CA THR A 103 -19.75 15.89 13.61
C THR A 103 -18.83 16.07 12.40
N GLN A 104 -17.53 16.30 12.63
CA GLN A 104 -16.53 16.60 11.60
C GLN A 104 -15.25 15.79 11.81
N PHE A 105 -14.53 15.54 10.72
CA PHE A 105 -13.22 14.89 10.80
C PHE A 105 -12.22 15.78 11.56
N GLY A 106 -11.34 15.14 12.34
CA GLY A 106 -10.20 15.81 12.96
C GLY A 106 -9.09 16.12 11.94
N ALA A 107 -8.02 16.75 12.41
CA ALA A 107 -6.85 17.03 11.59
C ALA A 107 -6.14 15.74 11.15
N ALA A 108 -5.57 15.74 9.95
CA ALA A 108 -4.63 14.72 9.50
C ALA A 108 -3.26 14.94 10.14
N CYS A 109 -2.45 13.89 10.28
CA CYS A 109 -1.08 14.05 10.76
C CYS A 109 -0.19 14.78 9.74
N PRO A 110 0.85 15.51 10.18
CA PRO A 110 1.71 16.27 9.29
C PRO A 110 2.43 15.37 8.29
N GLN A 111 2.37 15.73 7.02
CA GLN A 111 2.91 14.96 5.92
C GLN A 111 3.19 15.86 4.70
N LEU A 112 4.03 15.40 3.77
CA LEU A 112 4.33 16.20 2.58
C LEU A 112 3.17 16.25 1.58
N LYS A 113 2.34 15.20 1.53
CA LYS A 113 1.19 15.12 0.64
C LYS A 113 0.07 16.00 1.14
N LYS A 114 -0.69 16.59 0.21
CA LYS A 114 -1.91 17.32 0.55
C LYS A 114 -2.97 16.33 1.03
N THR A 115 -3.71 16.75 2.04
CA THR A 115 -4.79 15.98 2.68
C THR A 115 -6.10 16.73 2.52
N THR A 116 -7.22 16.01 2.61
CA THR A 116 -8.55 16.64 2.59
C THR A 116 -8.78 17.50 3.84
N GLN A 117 -8.28 17.05 4.99
CA GLN A 117 -8.35 17.77 6.26
C GLN A 117 -7.10 18.64 6.50
N PRO A 118 -7.19 19.70 7.32
CA PRO A 118 -6.01 20.42 7.80
C PRO A 118 -5.01 19.47 8.47
N GLN A 119 -3.72 19.77 8.36
CA GLN A 119 -2.66 19.00 9.00
C GLN A 119 -2.26 19.65 10.33
N ASN A 120 -2.09 18.85 11.37
CA ASN A 120 -1.68 19.29 12.71
C ASN A 120 -0.97 18.15 13.45
N GLU A 121 -0.07 18.44 14.40
CA GLU A 121 0.50 17.42 15.28
C GLU A 121 -0.53 16.86 16.29
N ASP A 122 -1.56 17.63 16.63
CA ASP A 122 -2.75 17.19 17.36
C ASP A 122 -3.68 16.37 16.42
N CYS A 123 -3.17 15.27 15.87
CA CYS A 123 -3.84 14.47 14.85
C CYS A 123 -4.33 13.10 15.32
N LEU A 124 -4.13 12.72 16.58
CA LEU A 124 -4.49 11.40 17.12
C LEU A 124 -6.00 11.29 17.37
N ASN A 125 -6.75 11.24 16.27
CA ASN A 125 -8.18 11.09 16.23
C ASN A 125 -8.62 9.88 15.39
N LEU A 126 -9.82 9.39 15.70
CA LEU A 126 -10.48 8.29 15.02
C LEU A 126 -11.92 8.62 14.66
N ASN A 127 -12.49 7.78 13.79
CA ASN A 127 -13.84 7.91 13.27
C ASN A 127 -14.53 6.55 13.39
N VAL A 128 -15.82 6.55 13.69
CA VAL A 128 -16.66 5.37 13.86
C VAL A 128 -17.88 5.49 12.93
N TRP A 129 -18.14 4.44 12.14
CA TRP A 129 -19.36 4.26 11.36
C TRP A 129 -20.11 3.06 11.91
N ARG A 130 -21.40 3.22 12.19
CA ARG A 130 -22.26 2.15 12.71
C ARG A 130 -23.68 2.24 12.14
N PRO A 131 -24.48 1.18 12.19
CA PRO A 131 -25.90 1.26 11.85
C PRO A 131 -26.62 2.33 12.67
N ALA A 132 -27.58 3.03 12.08
CA ALA A 132 -28.40 3.98 12.83
C ALA A 132 -29.17 3.25 13.96
N GLU A 133 -29.43 3.97 15.05
CA GLU A 133 -30.15 3.44 16.22
C GLU A 133 -29.40 2.36 17.01
N THR A 134 -28.12 2.08 16.71
CA THR A 134 -27.26 1.17 17.48
C THR A 134 -27.16 1.60 18.95
N GLN A 135 -27.36 0.66 19.87
CA GLN A 135 -27.31 0.85 21.31
C GLN A 135 -26.10 0.16 21.95
N SER A 136 -25.69 0.65 23.12
CA SER A 136 -24.73 -0.07 23.97
C SER A 136 -25.25 -1.48 24.28
N GLY A 137 -24.41 -2.49 24.08
CA GLY A 137 -24.74 -3.89 24.28
C GLY A 137 -25.29 -4.65 23.06
N ASP A 138 -25.42 -4.01 21.90
CA ASP A 138 -25.81 -4.69 20.64
C ASP A 138 -24.75 -5.71 20.17
N SER A 139 -23.50 -5.59 20.64
CA SER A 139 -22.42 -6.57 20.48
C SER A 139 -22.05 -6.84 19.00
N LEU A 140 -21.97 -5.78 18.20
CA LEU A 140 -21.64 -5.85 16.78
C LEU A 140 -20.14 -6.16 16.56
N PRO A 141 -19.75 -6.95 15.54
CA PRO A 141 -18.35 -7.06 15.12
C PRO A 141 -17.73 -5.69 14.85
N VAL A 142 -16.45 -5.52 15.15
CA VAL A 142 -15.73 -4.24 14.97
C VAL A 142 -14.58 -4.44 13.99
N TYR A 143 -14.55 -3.65 12.92
CA TYR A 143 -13.42 -3.59 12.01
C TYR A 143 -12.63 -2.31 12.26
N VAL A 144 -11.31 -2.42 12.42
CA VAL A 144 -10.40 -1.29 12.62
C VAL A 144 -9.45 -1.22 11.45
N PHE A 145 -9.48 -0.13 10.69
CA PHE A 145 -8.65 0.05 9.50
C PHE A 145 -7.43 0.94 9.77
N LEU A 146 -6.24 0.39 9.52
CA LEU A 146 -4.98 1.10 9.49
C LEU A 146 -4.64 1.47 8.04
N HIS A 147 -4.63 2.77 7.74
CA HIS A 147 -4.32 3.25 6.40
C HIS A 147 -2.86 2.97 5.99
N GLY A 148 -2.64 2.77 4.70
CA GLY A 148 -1.32 2.68 4.09
C GLY A 148 -0.67 4.04 3.88
N GLY A 149 0.34 4.08 3.00
CA GLY A 149 1.04 5.31 2.59
C GLY A 149 2.50 5.38 3.03
N ASP A 150 3.22 4.26 2.93
CA ASP A 150 4.67 4.14 3.16
C ASP A 150 5.15 4.60 4.55
N PHE A 151 4.24 4.76 5.52
CA PHE A 151 4.45 5.47 6.80
C PHE A 151 4.77 6.97 6.64
N GLU A 152 4.60 7.53 5.45
CA GLU A 152 4.97 8.90 5.07
C GLU A 152 3.75 9.80 4.83
N TYR A 153 2.60 9.21 4.50
CA TYR A 153 1.34 9.90 4.17
C TYR A 153 0.11 9.01 4.44
N GLY A 154 -1.08 9.59 4.32
CA GLY A 154 -2.37 8.93 4.56
C GLY A 154 -3.12 9.52 5.76
N ALA A 155 -4.41 9.21 5.86
CA ALA A 155 -5.27 9.60 6.98
C ALA A 155 -6.52 8.71 7.06
N GLY A 156 -7.06 8.52 8.26
CA GLY A 156 -8.34 7.84 8.48
C GLY A 156 -9.56 8.63 7.95
N SER A 157 -9.38 9.90 7.61
CA SER A 157 -10.41 10.77 7.03
C SER A 157 -10.54 10.67 5.50
N GLU A 158 -9.71 9.86 4.82
CA GLU A 158 -9.72 9.79 3.36
C GLU A 158 -10.99 9.11 2.82
N PRO A 159 -11.71 9.74 1.86
CA PRO A 159 -12.97 9.21 1.33
C PRO A 159 -12.95 7.77 0.82
N LEU A 160 -11.80 7.29 0.33
CA LEU A 160 -11.64 5.91 -0.13
C LEU A 160 -11.92 4.87 0.96
N VAL A 161 -11.65 5.21 2.23
CA VAL A 161 -11.69 4.25 3.36
C VAL A 161 -12.82 4.54 4.34
N HIS A 162 -13.75 5.43 3.99
CA HIS A 162 -14.93 5.68 4.81
C HIS A 162 -15.77 4.41 4.92
N GLY A 163 -16.21 4.08 6.14
CA GLY A 163 -17.00 2.89 6.44
C GLY A 163 -18.47 2.98 6.04
N ASP A 164 -18.92 4.11 5.49
CA ASP A 164 -20.32 4.41 5.20
C ASP A 164 -20.97 3.41 4.24
N THR A 165 -20.33 3.11 3.09
CA THR A 165 -20.90 2.19 2.10
C THR A 165 -20.93 0.75 2.62
N VAL A 166 -19.85 0.30 3.28
CA VAL A 166 -19.70 -1.09 3.71
C VAL A 166 -20.54 -1.42 4.94
N VAL A 167 -20.68 -0.48 5.89
CA VAL A 167 -21.62 -0.62 7.02
C VAL A 167 -23.06 -0.67 6.51
N ALA A 168 -23.42 0.20 5.55
CA ALA A 168 -24.74 0.16 4.91
C ALA A 168 -25.01 -1.18 4.20
N GLN A 169 -24.03 -1.75 3.50
CA GLN A 169 -24.14 -3.09 2.91
C GLN A 169 -24.35 -4.18 3.98
N GLY A 170 -23.64 -4.11 5.11
CA GLY A 170 -23.82 -5.04 6.24
C GLY A 170 -25.23 -4.99 6.83
N ILE A 171 -25.86 -3.80 6.89
CA ILE A 171 -27.27 -3.66 7.30
C ILE A 171 -28.19 -4.40 6.33
N ASP A 172 -28.02 -4.17 5.02
CA ASP A 172 -28.84 -4.80 3.97
C ASP A 172 -28.70 -6.33 3.96
N ASP A 173 -27.48 -6.82 4.20
CA ASP A 173 -27.17 -8.24 4.24
C ASP A 173 -27.50 -8.90 5.59
N ASN A 174 -28.06 -8.16 6.55
CA ASN A 174 -28.35 -8.62 7.91
C ASN A 174 -27.11 -9.17 8.65
N THR A 175 -25.96 -8.53 8.41
CA THR A 175 -24.66 -8.74 9.07
C THR A 175 -24.07 -7.39 9.50
N PRO A 176 -24.77 -6.63 10.37
CA PRO A 176 -24.32 -5.31 10.77
C PRO A 176 -23.00 -5.38 11.54
N PHE A 177 -22.12 -4.40 11.31
CA PHE A 177 -20.84 -4.25 12.00
C PHE A 177 -20.50 -2.77 12.21
N ILE A 178 -19.50 -2.51 13.05
CA ILE A 178 -18.93 -1.18 13.27
C ILE A 178 -17.60 -1.08 12.52
N MET A 179 -17.37 0.02 11.83
CA MET A 179 -16.10 0.34 11.20
C MET A 179 -15.41 1.49 11.93
N VAL A 180 -14.11 1.36 12.16
CA VAL A 180 -13.26 2.38 12.79
C VAL A 180 -12.10 2.70 11.85
N THR A 181 -11.86 3.97 11.59
CA THR A 181 -10.64 4.46 10.93
C THR A 181 -9.92 5.43 11.84
N LEU A 182 -8.60 5.53 11.74
CA LEU A 182 -7.81 6.34 12.65
C LEU A 182 -6.61 6.97 11.95
N ASN A 183 -6.05 7.99 12.59
CA ASN A 183 -4.75 8.55 12.25
C ASN A 183 -3.68 8.04 13.22
N TYR A 184 -2.44 7.95 12.74
CA TYR A 184 -1.24 7.69 13.54
C TYR A 184 -0.11 8.58 13.04
N ARG A 185 0.87 8.91 13.90
CA ARG A 185 1.99 9.79 13.49
C ARG A 185 2.79 9.18 12.33
N LEU A 186 3.17 10.03 11.38
CA LEU A 186 3.84 9.66 10.13
C LEU A 186 5.24 10.27 10.04
N GLY A 187 6.04 9.74 9.12
CA GLY A 187 7.33 10.28 8.75
C GLY A 187 8.30 10.40 9.93
N ALA A 188 9.04 11.50 9.99
CA ALA A 188 9.95 11.74 11.09
C ALA A 188 9.24 11.76 12.46
N LEU A 189 8.02 12.32 12.55
CA LEU A 189 7.25 12.36 13.79
C LEU A 189 6.78 10.98 14.25
N GLY A 190 6.64 10.03 13.33
CA GLY A 190 6.14 8.68 13.60
C GLY A 190 7.22 7.63 13.90
N SER A 191 8.39 7.71 13.28
CA SER A 191 9.36 6.61 13.34
C SER A 191 10.81 7.06 13.53
N HIS A 192 11.09 8.35 13.67
CA HIS A 192 12.45 8.79 13.97
C HIS A 192 12.89 8.22 15.32
N TRP A 193 14.12 7.70 15.38
CA TRP A 193 14.70 7.26 16.64
C TRP A 193 15.05 8.49 17.46
N VAL A 194 14.43 8.62 18.63
CA VAL A 194 14.81 9.63 19.64
C VAL A 194 14.82 8.91 20.97
N LYS A 195 15.83 9.21 21.79
CA LYS A 195 15.92 8.63 23.14
C LYS A 195 14.74 9.09 24.00
N GLY A 196 13.83 8.17 24.33
CA GLY A 196 12.66 8.41 25.17
C GLY A 196 12.88 8.05 26.64
N GLU A 197 11.87 8.29 27.47
CA GLU A 197 11.81 7.86 28.87
C GLU A 197 11.26 6.42 29.03
N GLY A 198 11.50 5.53 28.07
CA GLY A 198 11.04 4.14 28.12
C GLY A 198 11.38 3.35 26.85
N VAL A 199 10.58 3.55 25.81
CA VAL A 199 10.80 3.00 24.46
C VAL A 199 11.22 4.15 23.54
N ASP A 200 12.24 3.91 22.72
CA ASP A 200 12.80 4.90 21.80
C ASP A 200 12.11 4.76 20.43
N GLY A 201 11.66 5.89 19.86
CA GLY A 201 10.95 5.98 18.58
C GLY A 201 9.75 5.05 18.39
N ASN A 202 9.48 4.64 17.13
CA ASN A 202 8.27 3.90 16.74
C ASN A 202 6.94 4.50 17.29
N TYR A 203 6.89 5.83 17.38
CA TYR A 203 5.77 6.59 17.93
C TYR A 203 4.45 6.32 17.22
N GLY A 204 4.46 6.27 15.88
CA GLY A 204 3.28 5.99 15.07
C GLY A 204 2.72 4.59 15.30
N LEU A 205 3.58 3.59 15.49
CA LEU A 205 3.16 2.23 15.85
C LEU A 205 2.58 2.19 17.28
N GLY A 206 3.17 2.97 18.19
CA GLY A 206 2.60 3.19 19.53
C GLY A 206 1.23 3.88 19.51
N ASP A 207 1.00 4.81 18.57
CA ASP A 207 -0.30 5.46 18.42
C ASP A 207 -1.39 4.47 17.95
N GLN A 208 -1.06 3.59 17.01
CA GLN A 208 -1.99 2.55 16.56
C GLN A 208 -2.35 1.59 17.69
N ALA A 209 -1.38 1.21 18.52
CA ALA A 209 -1.63 0.44 19.73
C ALA A 209 -2.57 1.16 20.71
N ARG A 210 -2.40 2.47 20.89
CA ARG A 210 -3.24 3.28 21.80
C ARG A 210 -4.66 3.44 21.25
N ALA A 211 -4.81 3.43 19.93
CA ALA A 211 -6.13 3.36 19.32
C ALA A 211 -6.82 2.01 19.57
N LEU A 212 -6.08 0.89 19.58
CA LEU A 212 -6.63 -0.41 19.94
C LEU A 212 -6.99 -0.50 21.43
N GLU A 213 -6.19 0.10 22.32
CA GLU A 213 -6.55 0.25 23.75
C GLU A 213 -7.85 1.06 23.89
N TRP A 214 -7.98 2.17 23.15
CA TRP A 214 -9.21 2.95 23.13
C TRP A 214 -10.41 2.12 22.61
N VAL A 215 -10.23 1.33 21.55
CA VAL A 215 -11.29 0.44 21.04
C VAL A 215 -11.70 -0.56 22.10
N GLN A 216 -10.75 -1.21 22.79
CA GLN A 216 -11.04 -2.13 23.88
C GLN A 216 -11.83 -1.49 25.03
N GLU A 217 -11.48 -0.25 25.39
CA GLU A 217 -12.11 0.45 26.50
C GLU A 217 -13.50 1.00 26.16
N TYR A 218 -13.70 1.56 24.96
CA TYR A 218 -14.86 2.40 24.65
C TYR A 218 -15.82 1.82 23.61
N ILE A 219 -15.40 0.92 22.70
CA ILE A 219 -16.24 0.53 21.55
C ILE A 219 -17.53 -0.19 21.96
N GLY A 220 -17.53 -0.84 23.14
CA GLY A 220 -18.71 -1.47 23.74
C GLY A 220 -19.87 -0.51 23.94
N ASP A 221 -19.58 0.73 24.33
CA ASP A 221 -20.59 1.76 24.53
C ASP A 221 -21.14 2.31 23.21
N PHE A 222 -20.37 2.18 22.13
CA PHE A 222 -20.83 2.42 20.77
C PHE A 222 -21.60 1.22 20.18
N GLY A 223 -21.82 0.15 20.94
CA GLY A 223 -22.55 -1.06 20.53
C GLY A 223 -21.69 -2.15 19.89
N GLY A 224 -20.37 -1.98 19.88
CA GLY A 224 -19.43 -2.99 19.38
C GLY A 224 -19.14 -4.09 20.39
N ASP A 225 -18.59 -5.20 19.92
CA ASP A 225 -18.00 -6.25 20.76
C ASP A 225 -16.48 -6.11 20.75
N SER A 226 -15.91 -5.70 21.89
CA SER A 226 -14.46 -5.57 22.04
C SER A 226 -13.73 -6.92 21.99
N ASN A 227 -14.44 -8.05 22.10
CA ASN A 227 -13.88 -9.39 21.92
C ASN A 227 -14.10 -9.94 20.51
N ASN A 228 -14.61 -9.13 19.58
CA ASN A 228 -14.75 -9.48 18.17
C ASN A 228 -14.27 -8.34 17.27
N VAL A 229 -13.00 -7.99 17.45
CA VAL A 229 -12.31 -6.94 16.69
C VAL A 229 -11.47 -7.57 15.58
N THR A 230 -11.69 -7.16 14.34
CA THR A 230 -10.84 -7.46 13.19
C THR A 230 -10.00 -6.24 12.85
N ILE A 231 -8.68 -6.35 12.97
CA ILE A 231 -7.78 -5.30 12.48
C ILE A 231 -7.48 -5.54 11.00
N MET A 232 -7.60 -4.50 10.18
CA MET A 232 -7.34 -4.59 8.75
C MET A 232 -6.48 -3.42 8.27
N GLY A 233 -5.68 -3.62 7.24
CA GLY A 233 -4.80 -2.58 6.76
C GLY A 233 -4.18 -2.91 5.42
N GLN A 234 -3.73 -1.86 4.72
CA GLN A 234 -3.14 -1.96 3.39
C GLN A 234 -1.72 -1.39 3.39
N GLY A 235 -0.79 -2.08 2.74
CA GLY A 235 0.59 -1.63 2.61
C GLY A 235 1.25 -1.36 3.96
N ALA A 236 1.62 -0.11 4.24
CA ALA A 236 2.17 0.29 5.55
C ALA A 236 1.23 -0.05 6.73
N GLY A 237 -0.09 -0.02 6.54
CA GLY A 237 -1.05 -0.49 7.53
C GLY A 237 -0.97 -2.01 7.74
N ALA A 238 -0.84 -2.79 6.67
CA ALA A 238 -0.64 -4.24 6.74
C ALA A 238 0.71 -4.62 7.37
N MET A 239 1.77 -3.87 7.07
CA MET A 239 3.07 -3.97 7.71
C MET A 239 2.97 -3.71 9.22
N SER A 240 2.22 -2.67 9.60
CA SER A 240 1.96 -2.36 11.01
C SER A 240 1.25 -3.51 11.72
N ILE A 241 0.24 -4.11 11.10
CA ILE A 241 -0.44 -5.30 11.66
C ILE A 241 0.55 -6.44 11.88
N GLY A 242 1.44 -6.71 10.93
CA GLY A 242 2.48 -7.74 11.10
C GLY A 242 3.41 -7.49 12.29
N LEU A 243 3.67 -6.23 12.64
CA LEU A 243 4.40 -5.85 13.85
C LEU A 243 3.52 -5.96 15.11
N LEU A 244 2.28 -5.47 15.07
CA LEU A 244 1.33 -5.51 16.19
C LEU A 244 0.97 -6.95 16.60
N GLN A 245 0.98 -7.91 15.66
CA GLN A 245 0.82 -9.34 15.96
C GLN A 245 1.93 -9.92 16.84
N GLN A 246 3.05 -9.22 17.03
CA GLN A 246 4.13 -9.64 17.94
C GLN A 246 4.13 -8.86 19.26
N GLN A 247 3.39 -7.76 19.33
CA GLN A 247 3.52 -6.82 20.44
C GLN A 247 2.70 -7.27 21.65
N MET A 248 3.30 -7.22 22.83
CA MET A 248 2.53 -7.18 24.07
C MET A 248 2.21 -5.73 24.42
N LEU A 249 0.92 -5.41 24.57
CA LEU A 249 0.46 -4.10 25.01
C LEU A 249 0.03 -4.19 26.47
N ASN A 250 0.61 -3.36 27.34
CA ASN A 250 0.37 -3.40 28.80
C ASN A 250 0.54 -4.78 29.46
N GLY A 251 1.39 -5.64 28.88
CA GLY A 251 1.61 -7.02 29.35
C GLY A 251 0.56 -8.02 28.89
N GLU A 252 -0.34 -7.62 27.98
CA GLU A 252 -1.35 -8.47 27.35
C GLU A 252 -0.95 -8.84 25.93
N LEU A 253 -1.40 -10.02 25.49
CA LEU A 253 -1.12 -10.55 24.16
C LEU A 253 -1.95 -9.83 23.10
N PRO A 254 -1.52 -9.81 21.82
CA PRO A 254 -2.26 -9.19 20.72
C PRO A 254 -3.73 -9.65 20.63
N ASN A 255 -4.01 -10.92 20.94
CA ASN A 255 -5.35 -11.51 20.89
C ASN A 255 -6.34 -10.93 21.92
N HIS A 256 -5.85 -10.12 22.87
CA HIS A 256 -6.68 -9.30 23.73
C HIS A 256 -7.28 -8.12 22.95
N TYR A 257 -6.50 -7.48 22.08
CA TYR A 257 -6.87 -6.25 21.39
C TYR A 257 -7.62 -6.46 20.08
N PHE A 258 -7.33 -7.56 19.39
CA PHE A 258 -8.03 -7.98 18.18
C PHE A 258 -8.02 -9.49 18.04
N GLN A 259 -9.06 -10.07 17.45
CA GLN A 259 -9.25 -11.52 17.33
C GLN A 259 -9.03 -12.04 15.91
N ARG A 260 -8.95 -11.14 14.93
CA ARG A 260 -8.68 -11.45 13.52
C ARG A 260 -7.86 -10.34 12.87
N ALA A 261 -7.10 -10.68 11.83
CA ALA A 261 -6.29 -9.73 11.08
C ALA A 261 -6.50 -9.86 9.56
N ILE A 262 -6.51 -8.74 8.82
CA ILE A 262 -6.50 -8.70 7.35
C ILE A 262 -5.32 -7.82 6.88
N MET A 263 -4.37 -8.42 6.18
CA MET A 263 -3.11 -7.82 5.74
C MET A 263 -3.08 -7.75 4.21
N GLN A 264 -3.42 -6.59 3.67
CA GLN A 264 -3.59 -6.36 2.24
C GLN A 264 -2.32 -5.79 1.60
N SER A 265 -1.82 -6.44 0.56
CA SER A 265 -0.58 -6.03 -0.13
C SER A 265 0.59 -5.82 0.84
N ASN A 266 0.77 -6.74 1.78
CA ASN A 266 1.91 -6.64 2.71
C ASN A 266 3.19 -7.10 2.00
N PRO A 267 4.25 -6.26 1.91
CA PRO A 267 5.59 -6.74 1.55
C PRO A 267 6.16 -7.58 2.71
N TYR A 268 5.61 -8.77 2.93
CA TYR A 268 5.96 -9.61 4.08
C TYR A 268 7.43 -10.07 4.05
N GLY A 269 8.07 -9.98 2.88
CA GLY A 269 9.52 -10.15 2.72
C GLY A 269 10.37 -8.91 3.01
N PHE A 270 9.80 -7.86 3.63
CA PHE A 270 10.53 -6.65 4.00
C PHE A 270 11.32 -6.83 5.29
N GLU A 271 12.64 -6.58 5.20
CA GLU A 271 13.51 -6.55 6.37
C GLU A 271 13.49 -5.16 7.00
N TYR A 272 12.96 -5.07 8.22
CA TYR A 272 12.93 -3.83 9.00
C TYR A 272 14.33 -3.52 9.56
N ARG A 273 14.65 -2.24 9.73
CA ARG A 273 15.91 -1.82 10.37
C ARG A 273 16.01 -2.40 11.79
N SER A 274 17.22 -2.69 12.22
CA SER A 274 17.55 -2.91 13.62
C SER A 274 17.52 -1.59 14.40
N TYR A 275 17.34 -1.72 15.71
CA TYR A 275 17.45 -0.61 16.65
C TYR A 275 18.76 0.18 16.49
N LYS A 276 19.89 -0.53 16.36
CA LYS A 276 21.22 0.06 16.25
C LYS A 276 21.35 0.92 15.00
N SER A 277 20.79 0.44 13.88
CA SER A 277 20.78 1.15 12.61
C SER A 277 19.91 2.40 12.69
N ALA A 278 18.68 2.28 13.20
CA ALA A 278 17.78 3.42 13.42
C ALA A 278 18.45 4.50 14.29
N LYS A 279 19.08 4.10 15.40
CA LYS A 279 19.84 4.99 16.28
C LYS A 279 21.06 5.65 15.60
N SER A 280 21.76 4.93 14.72
CA SER A 280 22.95 5.46 14.06
C SER A 280 22.61 6.59 13.07
N GLN A 281 21.41 6.54 12.47
CA GLN A 281 20.90 7.54 11.54
C GLN A 281 20.45 8.84 12.23
N ASP A 282 20.30 8.85 13.55
CA ASP A 282 19.82 9.99 14.36
C ASP A 282 20.90 11.00 14.77
N ASN A 283 22.20 10.69 14.63
CA ASN A 283 23.30 11.53 15.16
C ASN A 283 23.47 12.93 14.50
N GLY A 284 22.46 13.49 13.82
CA GLY A 284 22.56 14.75 13.08
C GLY A 284 21.33 15.66 13.02
N LEU A 285 20.16 15.33 13.57
CA LEU A 285 18.96 16.17 13.46
C LEU A 285 18.35 16.50 14.84
N ASP A 286 18.51 17.74 15.30
CA ASP A 286 17.82 18.23 16.50
C ASP A 286 16.38 18.66 16.14
N LEU A 287 15.49 17.67 15.98
CA LEU A 287 14.10 17.91 15.56
C LEU A 287 13.16 18.23 16.73
N LYS A 288 13.61 18.07 17.98
CA LYS A 288 12.74 18.21 19.16
C LYS A 288 12.19 19.62 19.27
N ASP A 289 13.05 20.62 19.05
CA ASP A 289 12.72 22.05 19.16
C ASP A 289 12.39 22.71 17.79
N ALA A 290 12.39 21.94 16.70
CA ALA A 290 12.11 22.42 15.36
C ALA A 290 10.63 22.82 15.17
N SER A 291 10.27 23.64 14.18
CA SER A 291 8.86 23.78 13.79
C SER A 291 8.41 22.55 12.99
N THR A 292 7.10 22.31 12.90
CA THR A 292 6.55 21.23 12.07
C THR A 292 6.97 21.40 10.60
N GLU A 293 7.07 22.64 10.10
CA GLU A 293 7.58 22.93 8.76
C GLU A 293 9.06 22.56 8.59
N GLU A 294 9.90 22.80 9.61
CA GLU A 294 11.32 22.39 9.59
C GLU A 294 11.46 20.87 9.60
N VAL A 295 10.63 20.15 10.38
CA VAL A 295 10.57 18.68 10.37
C VAL A 295 10.17 18.17 8.99
N LEU A 296 9.12 18.74 8.38
CA LEU A 296 8.68 18.36 7.04
C LEU A 296 9.72 18.71 5.97
N ALA A 297 10.47 19.81 6.11
CA ALA A 297 11.57 20.15 5.21
C ALA A 297 12.70 19.11 5.30
N ALA A 298 13.10 18.70 6.51
CA ALA A 298 14.09 17.63 6.71
C ALA A 298 13.60 16.30 6.13
N GLN A 299 12.33 15.95 6.36
CA GLN A 299 11.70 14.78 5.75
C GLN A 299 11.74 14.85 4.23
N LYS A 300 11.44 15.99 3.60
CA LYS A 300 11.50 16.15 2.14
C LYS A 300 12.89 15.86 1.59
N GLU A 301 13.95 16.28 2.28
CA GLU A 301 15.32 15.98 1.88
C GLU A 301 15.63 14.48 1.97
N VAL A 302 15.23 13.81 3.06
CA VAL A 302 15.41 12.35 3.21
C VAL A 302 14.63 11.58 2.14
N LEU A 303 13.42 12.03 1.83
CA LEU A 303 12.54 11.37 0.86
C LEU A 303 12.89 11.66 -0.60
N ASN A 304 13.85 12.55 -0.86
CA ASN A 304 14.32 12.85 -2.20
C ASN A 304 14.79 11.55 -2.89
N PRO A 305 14.30 11.23 -4.12
CA PRO A 305 14.68 10.01 -4.82
C PRO A 305 16.20 9.78 -4.96
N VAL A 306 16.98 10.85 -5.17
CA VAL A 306 18.44 10.77 -5.28
C VAL A 306 19.08 10.43 -3.93
N ASN A 307 18.58 11.01 -2.84
CA ASN A 307 19.07 10.72 -1.50
C ASN A 307 18.72 9.29 -1.07
N ARG A 308 17.50 8.81 -1.36
CA ARG A 308 17.11 7.40 -1.11
C ARG A 308 18.02 6.44 -1.88
N LEU A 309 18.25 6.71 -3.17
CA LEU A 309 19.15 5.89 -4.00
C LEU A 309 20.59 5.91 -3.47
N THR A 310 21.11 7.08 -3.11
CA THR A 310 22.46 7.23 -2.57
C THR A 310 22.62 6.52 -1.23
N GLY A 311 21.62 6.63 -0.34
CA GLY A 311 21.58 5.92 0.94
C GLY A 311 21.57 4.40 0.75
N TRP A 312 20.71 3.91 -0.15
CA TRP A 312 20.66 2.49 -0.52
C TRP A 312 22.00 1.99 -1.07
N LEU A 313 22.60 2.69 -2.04
CA LEU A 313 23.90 2.33 -2.61
C LEU A 313 25.01 2.32 -1.55
N THR A 314 25.05 3.34 -0.70
CA THR A 314 26.05 3.47 0.37
C THR A 314 25.92 2.33 1.37
N GLN A 315 24.70 1.96 1.75
CA GLN A 315 24.45 0.87 2.68
C GLN A 315 24.77 -0.49 2.06
N SER A 316 24.49 -0.67 0.77
CA SER A 316 24.79 -1.90 0.02
C SER A 316 26.29 -2.24 -0.01
N ILE A 317 27.14 -1.21 0.08
CA ILE A 317 28.60 -1.33 0.00
C ILE A 317 29.30 -1.13 1.35
N ASP A 318 28.58 -1.06 2.48
CA ASP A 318 29.15 -0.81 3.82
C ASP A 318 30.28 -1.80 4.12
N PRO A 319 31.56 -1.39 3.98
CA PRO A 319 32.70 -2.28 4.05
C PRO A 319 33.07 -2.61 5.50
N LEU A 320 32.42 -1.97 6.48
CA LEU A 320 32.68 -2.12 7.90
C LEU A 320 31.68 -3.08 8.58
N GLY A 321 30.63 -3.53 7.88
CA GLY A 321 29.60 -4.43 8.42
C GLY A 321 28.95 -3.85 9.68
N THR A 322 28.71 -2.54 9.69
CA THR A 322 28.24 -1.85 10.90
C THR A 322 26.73 -1.97 11.09
N SER A 323 26.01 -2.21 9.99
CA SER A 323 24.60 -2.60 9.96
C SER A 323 24.41 -4.03 10.45
N ALA A 324 23.35 -4.23 11.24
CA ALA A 324 22.84 -5.56 11.56
C ALA A 324 21.85 -6.05 10.48
N GLU A 325 21.42 -5.15 9.59
CA GLU A 325 20.57 -5.49 8.44
C GLU A 325 21.34 -6.32 7.42
N ARG A 326 20.67 -7.31 6.84
CA ARG A 326 21.20 -8.22 5.82
C ARG A 326 21.01 -7.65 4.43
N THR A 327 20.02 -6.80 4.27
CA THR A 327 19.65 -6.10 3.05
C THR A 327 19.58 -4.59 3.28
N PRO A 328 19.86 -3.77 2.26
CA PRO A 328 19.69 -2.32 2.31
C PRO A 328 18.25 -1.87 2.00
N ILE A 329 17.27 -2.79 1.91
CA ILE A 329 15.91 -2.52 1.40
C ILE A 329 15.18 -1.46 2.23
N ALA A 330 15.42 -1.43 3.55
CA ALA A 330 14.80 -0.46 4.44
C ALA A 330 15.16 1.02 4.11
N GLN A 331 16.22 1.27 3.33
CA GLN A 331 16.56 2.61 2.87
C GLN A 331 15.54 3.18 1.87
N PHE A 332 14.74 2.33 1.22
CA PHE A 332 13.65 2.78 0.35
C PHE A 332 12.42 3.26 1.13
N MET A 333 12.27 2.83 2.39
CA MET A 333 11.23 3.27 3.32
C MET A 333 11.89 3.78 4.62
N PRO A 334 12.57 4.95 4.57
CA PRO A 334 13.40 5.44 5.69
C PRO A 334 12.61 5.82 6.94
N PHE A 335 11.28 5.93 6.83
CA PHE A 335 10.37 6.16 7.95
C PHE A 335 9.51 4.94 8.28
N SER A 336 9.83 3.76 7.75
CA SER A 336 9.28 2.51 8.27
C SER A 336 9.69 2.30 9.73
N PRO A 337 8.86 1.60 10.54
CA PRO A 337 9.24 1.16 11.87
C PRO A 337 10.55 0.35 11.86
N TYR A 338 11.14 0.18 13.04
CA TYR A 338 12.34 -0.64 13.22
C TYR A 338 12.18 -1.60 14.39
N MET A 339 13.00 -2.65 14.42
CA MET A 339 13.03 -3.59 15.51
C MET A 339 13.53 -2.88 16.78
N ALA A 340 12.68 -2.80 17.80
CA ALA A 340 12.88 -1.89 18.93
C ALA A 340 14.01 -2.32 19.88
N CYS A 341 14.52 -3.56 19.78
CA CYS A 341 15.58 -4.06 20.64
C CYS A 341 16.46 -5.12 19.95
N GLU A 342 17.72 -5.23 20.38
CA GLU A 342 18.65 -6.30 20.03
C GLU A 342 18.70 -7.31 21.19
N ASN A 343 18.49 -8.60 20.93
CA ASN A 343 18.39 -9.62 21.97
C ASN A 343 19.75 -9.81 22.69
N MET A 344 19.94 -9.22 23.87
CA MET A 344 21.18 -9.29 24.66
C MET A 344 21.09 -10.32 25.81
N GLY A 345 20.90 -11.59 25.50
CA GLY A 345 21.06 -12.69 26.46
C GLY A 345 20.02 -12.71 27.60
N PHE A 346 20.45 -12.53 28.86
CA PHE A 346 19.60 -12.78 30.06
C PHE A 346 18.62 -11.64 30.42
N VAL A 347 18.55 -10.57 29.62
CA VAL A 347 17.57 -9.48 29.80
C VAL A 347 16.52 -9.61 28.70
N SER A 348 15.29 -9.94 29.07
CA SER A 348 14.19 -10.08 28.09
C SER A 348 13.75 -8.71 27.59
N CYS A 349 13.91 -8.47 26.30
CA CYS A 349 13.27 -7.36 25.60
C CYS A 349 11.77 -7.65 25.47
N SER A 350 10.92 -6.68 25.79
CA SER A 350 9.46 -6.89 25.84
C SER A 350 8.74 -6.59 24.52
N GLU A 351 9.38 -5.97 23.52
CA GLU A 351 8.68 -5.47 22.32
C GLU A 351 9.56 -5.54 21.06
N TYR A 352 9.00 -6.02 19.94
CA TYR A 352 9.58 -6.03 18.58
C TYR A 352 11.04 -6.50 18.50
N ALA A 353 11.32 -7.72 18.96
CA ALA A 353 12.69 -8.24 19.00
C ALA A 353 13.09 -9.05 17.75
N ALA A 354 12.13 -9.47 16.92
CA ALA A 354 12.36 -10.32 15.75
C ALA A 354 11.61 -9.80 14.52
N GLN A 355 12.14 -10.03 13.33
CA GLN A 355 11.46 -9.66 12.08
C GLN A 355 10.06 -10.33 12.04
N PRO A 356 8.98 -9.66 11.56
CA PRO A 356 7.65 -10.26 11.49
C PRO A 356 7.59 -11.62 10.80
N PHE A 357 8.42 -11.81 9.78
CA PHE A 357 8.54 -13.08 9.09
C PHE A 357 8.90 -14.26 10.03
N SER A 358 9.74 -14.00 11.04
CA SER A 358 10.29 -15.00 11.96
C SER A 358 9.32 -15.47 13.06
N GLU A 359 8.24 -14.73 13.30
CA GLU A 359 7.29 -14.99 14.40
C GLU A 359 5.93 -15.43 13.86
N ASP A 360 5.29 -16.40 14.49
CA ASP A 360 3.97 -16.87 14.05
C ASP A 360 2.88 -15.80 14.25
N PHE A 361 1.77 -15.93 13.52
CA PHE A 361 0.61 -15.05 13.73
C PHE A 361 0.00 -15.27 15.12
N ALA A 362 -0.48 -14.19 15.73
CA ALA A 362 -1.15 -14.26 17.03
C ALA A 362 -2.63 -14.61 16.92
N VAL A 363 -3.23 -14.38 15.74
CA VAL A 363 -4.66 -14.57 15.47
C VAL A 363 -4.89 -15.13 14.06
N PRO A 364 -6.08 -15.71 13.76
CA PRO A 364 -6.48 -16.00 12.40
C PRO A 364 -6.28 -14.81 11.48
N THR A 365 -5.57 -15.02 10.38
CA THR A 365 -5.08 -13.92 9.52
C THR A 365 -5.45 -14.16 8.07
N VAL A 366 -6.03 -13.16 7.42
CA VAL A 366 -6.11 -13.09 5.97
C VAL A 366 -4.89 -12.31 5.49
N ILE A 367 -4.09 -12.91 4.61
CA ILE A 367 -2.97 -12.24 3.95
C ILE A 367 -3.15 -12.34 2.45
N GLY A 368 -2.86 -11.28 1.72
CA GLY A 368 -2.89 -11.39 0.27
C GLY A 368 -2.19 -10.25 -0.44
N VAL A 369 -2.05 -10.46 -1.73
CA VAL A 369 -1.22 -9.67 -2.63
C VAL A 369 -1.94 -9.49 -3.96
N ASN A 370 -1.58 -8.42 -4.65
CA ASN A 370 -1.99 -8.17 -6.01
C ASN A 370 -0.89 -8.67 -6.96
N ASP A 371 -1.26 -9.00 -8.20
CA ASP A 371 -0.36 -9.59 -9.20
C ASP A 371 0.93 -8.78 -9.43
N ASP A 372 0.85 -7.45 -9.30
CA ASP A 372 1.91 -6.49 -9.60
C ASP A 372 2.36 -5.67 -8.38
N ASP A 373 2.20 -6.20 -7.16
CA ASP A 373 2.41 -5.49 -5.89
C ASP A 373 3.78 -4.76 -5.81
N ALA A 374 4.85 -5.44 -6.22
CA ALA A 374 6.21 -4.95 -6.15
C ALA A 374 6.50 -3.74 -7.05
N ASN A 375 5.66 -3.46 -8.06
CA ASN A 375 5.90 -2.36 -9.01
C ASN A 375 5.99 -0.98 -8.36
N THR A 376 5.36 -0.79 -7.19
CA THR A 376 5.34 0.48 -6.46
C THR A 376 6.57 0.69 -5.57
N MET A 377 7.14 -0.39 -5.03
CA MET A 377 8.29 -0.37 -4.12
C MET A 377 9.63 -0.43 -4.87
N THR A 378 9.66 -1.10 -6.03
CA THR A 378 10.89 -1.39 -6.79
C THR A 378 11.20 -0.37 -7.88
N MET A 379 10.38 0.68 -8.00
CA MET A 379 10.41 1.66 -9.07
C MET A 379 11.79 2.32 -9.28
N LEU A 380 12.46 2.77 -8.21
CA LEU A 380 13.78 3.43 -8.33
C LEU A 380 14.86 2.46 -8.84
N PRO A 381 15.03 1.26 -8.26
CA PRO A 381 15.87 0.21 -8.83
C PRO A 381 15.54 -0.12 -10.29
N ARG A 382 14.26 -0.22 -10.68
CA ARG A 382 13.86 -0.51 -12.06
C ARG A 382 14.38 0.50 -13.08
N LEU A 383 14.45 1.78 -12.71
CA LEU A 383 14.94 2.83 -13.61
C LEU A 383 16.46 2.78 -13.80
N THR A 384 17.20 2.17 -12.88
CA THR A 384 18.65 2.02 -13.04
C THR A 384 19.02 1.13 -14.21
N PHE A 385 18.13 0.22 -14.66
CA PHE A 385 18.30 -0.54 -15.91
C PHE A 385 18.26 0.31 -17.17
N LEU A 386 17.67 1.50 -17.08
CA LEU A 386 17.67 2.48 -18.17
C LEU A 386 18.96 3.29 -18.19
N ILE A 387 19.85 3.20 -17.20
CA ILE A 387 21.09 4.00 -17.13
C ILE A 387 21.92 3.86 -18.41
N PRO A 388 22.22 2.67 -18.97
CA PRO A 388 22.97 2.58 -20.22
C PRO A 388 22.32 3.36 -21.37
N LYS A 389 20.98 3.34 -21.46
CA LYS A 389 20.23 4.03 -22.52
C LYS A 389 20.09 5.53 -22.25
N ILE A 390 19.93 5.93 -20.99
CA ILE A 390 19.97 7.33 -20.57
C ILE A 390 21.36 7.90 -20.87
N LEU A 391 22.43 7.17 -20.58
CA LEU A 391 23.80 7.56 -20.92
C LEU A 391 23.99 7.71 -22.43
N GLU A 392 23.40 6.84 -23.26
CA GLU A 392 23.39 7.00 -24.71
C GLU A 392 22.68 8.30 -25.13
N LEU A 393 21.49 8.58 -24.58
CA LEU A 393 20.75 9.82 -24.87
C LEU A 393 21.44 11.08 -24.36
N VAL A 394 22.08 11.00 -23.19
CA VAL A 394 22.92 12.05 -22.64
C VAL A 394 24.12 12.28 -23.56
N GLN A 395 24.77 11.21 -24.06
CA GLN A 395 25.91 11.31 -24.99
C GLN A 395 25.50 11.90 -26.35
N GLU A 396 24.28 11.59 -26.84
CA GLU A 396 23.72 12.16 -28.08
C GLU A 396 23.37 13.64 -27.93
N SER A 397 22.86 14.04 -26.77
CA SER A 397 22.50 15.43 -26.46
C SER A 397 23.69 16.29 -26.01
N GLN A 398 24.71 15.68 -25.42
CA GLN A 398 25.92 16.29 -24.86
C GLN A 398 27.16 15.46 -25.22
N PRO A 399 27.78 15.69 -26.39
CA PRO A 399 28.87 14.86 -26.90
C PRO A 399 30.21 15.04 -26.18
N GLU A 400 30.33 15.95 -25.20
CA GLU A 400 31.55 16.07 -24.37
C GLU A 400 31.57 14.93 -23.35
N SER A 401 32.58 14.05 -23.47
CA SER A 401 32.57 12.65 -23.02
C SER A 401 32.14 12.39 -21.57
N LEU A 402 31.09 11.60 -21.40
CA LEU A 402 30.71 10.94 -20.14
C LEU A 402 31.88 10.12 -19.53
N GLU A 403 32.80 9.65 -20.36
CA GLU A 403 33.99 8.86 -19.97
C GLU A 403 35.00 9.62 -19.09
N MET A 404 34.91 10.95 -19.00
CA MET A 404 35.81 11.78 -18.17
C MET A 404 35.15 12.34 -16.91
N MET A 405 33.87 12.02 -16.66
CA MET A 405 33.13 12.51 -15.51
C MET A 405 33.43 11.68 -14.26
N THR A 406 33.57 12.35 -13.12
CA THR A 406 33.58 11.67 -11.80
C THR A 406 32.18 11.13 -11.47
N PRO A 407 32.04 10.16 -10.56
CA PRO A 407 30.73 9.64 -10.16
C PRO A 407 29.74 10.72 -9.67
N VAL A 408 30.23 11.79 -9.04
CA VAL A 408 29.40 12.91 -8.58
C VAL A 408 28.93 13.76 -9.76
N GLU A 409 29.83 14.10 -10.69
CA GLU A 409 29.48 14.85 -11.91
C GLU A 409 28.52 14.08 -12.82
N LEU A 410 28.71 12.76 -12.92
CA LEU A 410 27.78 11.88 -13.63
C LEU A 410 26.40 11.86 -12.98
N THR A 411 26.35 11.83 -11.65
CA THR A 411 25.09 11.88 -10.88
C THR A 411 24.36 13.20 -11.09
N ASP A 412 25.05 14.34 -11.01
CA ASP A 412 24.48 15.67 -11.25
C ASP A 412 23.96 15.82 -12.69
N THR A 413 24.70 15.30 -13.69
CA THR A 413 24.28 15.29 -15.09
C THR A 413 23.05 14.41 -15.31
N LEU A 414 23.01 13.20 -14.75
CA LEU A 414 21.85 12.30 -14.84
C LEU A 414 20.63 12.91 -14.16
N GLN A 415 20.82 13.53 -12.99
CA GLN A 415 19.75 14.24 -12.27
C GLN A 415 19.19 15.39 -13.09
N THR A 416 20.07 16.23 -13.67
CA THR A 416 19.67 17.35 -14.52
C THR A 416 18.95 16.87 -15.77
N TRP A 417 19.42 15.78 -16.37
CA TRP A 417 18.80 15.20 -17.58
C TRP A 417 17.41 14.63 -17.30
N LEU A 418 17.21 13.95 -16.16
CA LEU A 418 15.92 13.37 -15.74
C LEU A 418 14.89 14.42 -15.30
N GLN A 419 15.32 15.64 -14.99
CA GLN A 419 14.44 16.76 -14.64
C GLN A 419 13.87 17.51 -15.86
N ASP A 420 14.38 17.24 -17.07
CA ASP A 420 13.92 17.87 -18.30
C ASP A 420 12.74 17.10 -18.93
N GLU A 421 11.58 17.75 -19.06
CA GLU A 421 10.35 17.14 -19.60
C GLU A 421 10.50 16.64 -21.05
N ALA A 422 11.34 17.26 -21.87
CA ALA A 422 11.58 16.82 -23.24
C ALA A 422 12.41 15.52 -23.26
N ASN A 423 13.37 15.39 -22.35
CA ASN A 423 14.15 14.16 -22.18
C ASN A 423 13.29 13.00 -21.65
N VAL A 424 12.43 13.28 -20.66
CA VAL A 424 11.45 12.29 -20.16
C VAL A 424 10.49 11.86 -21.26
N THR A 425 10.03 12.79 -22.10
CA THR A 425 9.17 12.48 -23.25
C THR A 425 9.90 11.64 -24.30
N ALA A 426 11.17 11.95 -24.60
CA ALA A 426 11.99 11.18 -25.52
C ALA A 426 12.23 9.75 -25.01
N LEU A 427 12.60 9.60 -23.73
CA LEU A 427 12.72 8.31 -23.06
C LEU A 427 11.42 7.50 -23.15
N THR A 428 10.28 8.17 -22.91
CA THR A 428 8.95 7.55 -22.97
C THR A 428 8.57 7.11 -24.39
N GLN A 429 8.84 7.93 -25.40
CA GLN A 429 8.58 7.59 -26.81
C GLN A 429 9.48 6.45 -27.31
N MET A 430 10.72 6.39 -26.82
CA MET A 430 11.64 5.30 -27.12
C MET A 430 11.23 3.99 -26.47
N LEU A 431 10.78 4.03 -25.20
CA LEU A 431 10.18 2.87 -24.53
C LEU A 431 8.93 2.34 -25.25
N GLN A 432 8.34 3.13 -26.15
CA GLN A 432 7.16 2.78 -26.93
C GLN A 432 7.45 2.34 -28.38
N GLN A 433 8.70 2.45 -28.87
CA GLN A 433 9.07 2.11 -30.25
C GLN A 433 10.12 0.99 -30.29
N GLU A 434 9.71 -0.20 -30.76
CA GLU A 434 10.62 -1.29 -31.15
C GLU A 434 11.27 -1.00 -32.51
N GLU A 435 12.60 -1.18 -32.59
CA GLU A 435 13.36 -1.87 -33.66
C GLU A 435 14.81 -1.34 -33.76
N ASP A 436 15.74 -2.20 -33.31
CA ASP A 436 17.02 -2.57 -33.94
C ASP A 436 18.06 -1.47 -34.32
N ARG A 437 19.21 -1.42 -33.62
CA ARG A 437 20.55 -0.98 -34.13
C ARG A 437 21.72 -1.16 -33.11
N PRO A 438 23.00 -1.20 -33.56
CA PRO A 438 24.08 -1.88 -32.83
C PRO A 438 24.97 -1.00 -31.93
N GLN A 439 25.22 -1.56 -30.74
CA GLN A 439 26.40 -1.57 -29.85
C GLN A 439 27.53 -0.53 -30.03
N SER A 440 27.76 0.22 -28.95
CA SER A 440 29.09 0.52 -28.42
C SER A 440 29.14 0.19 -26.93
N ALA A 441 30.05 -0.69 -26.53
CA ALA A 441 30.25 -1.13 -25.15
C ALA A 441 31.14 -0.12 -24.40
N ILE A 442 30.66 0.38 -23.27
CA ILE A 442 31.48 1.09 -22.28
C ILE A 442 31.88 0.03 -21.24
N GLU A 443 33.18 -0.27 -21.13
CA GLU A 443 33.71 -1.18 -20.10
C GLU A 443 33.91 -0.41 -18.78
N LEU A 444 33.17 -0.82 -17.73
CA LEU A 444 33.40 -0.43 -16.34
C LEU A 444 34.15 -1.56 -15.60
N PRO A 445 35.03 -1.26 -14.63
CA PRO A 445 35.92 -2.25 -14.02
C PRO A 445 35.19 -3.21 -13.07
N SER A 446 35.41 -4.51 -13.27
CA SER A 446 34.93 -5.67 -12.47
C SER A 446 33.57 -5.53 -11.78
N LEU A 447 32.60 -4.99 -12.51
CA LEU A 447 31.19 -5.05 -12.17
C LEU A 447 30.56 -6.31 -12.79
N PRO A 448 29.41 -6.78 -12.29
CA PRO A 448 28.63 -7.83 -12.94
C PRO A 448 28.31 -7.49 -14.41
N ALA A 449 28.00 -8.50 -15.21
CA ALA A 449 27.97 -8.39 -16.67
C ALA A 449 26.84 -7.47 -17.19
N THR A 450 25.86 -7.14 -16.34
CA THR A 450 24.70 -6.28 -16.63
C THR A 450 24.31 -5.43 -15.41
N ALA A 451 23.62 -4.30 -15.62
CA ALA A 451 23.02 -3.51 -14.55
C ALA A 451 21.96 -4.32 -13.79
N TYR A 452 21.18 -5.18 -14.48
CA TYR A 452 20.32 -6.20 -13.86
C TYR A 452 21.00 -6.99 -12.76
N GLU A 453 22.13 -7.62 -13.08
CA GLU A 453 22.86 -8.41 -12.10
C GLU A 453 23.37 -7.52 -10.95
N ALA A 454 23.91 -6.33 -11.26
CA ALA A 454 24.34 -5.36 -10.25
C ALA A 454 23.24 -4.97 -9.26
N VAL A 455 22.08 -4.59 -9.78
CA VAL A 455 20.94 -4.10 -8.98
C VAL A 455 20.39 -5.21 -8.11
N ASN A 456 20.29 -6.45 -8.59
CA ASN A 456 19.85 -7.56 -7.76
C ASN A 456 20.81 -7.82 -6.59
N HIS A 457 22.12 -7.83 -6.85
CA HIS A 457 23.14 -7.98 -5.80
C HIS A 457 23.12 -6.83 -4.78
N LEU A 458 22.93 -5.60 -5.24
CA LEU A 458 22.82 -4.45 -4.35
C LEU A 458 21.48 -4.47 -3.58
N PHE A 459 20.39 -4.88 -4.22
CA PHE A 459 19.05 -4.86 -3.62
C PHE A 459 18.96 -5.81 -2.44
N PHE A 460 19.43 -7.04 -2.60
CA PHE A 460 19.50 -8.02 -1.51
C PHE A 460 20.77 -7.88 -0.65
N GLY A 461 21.64 -6.91 -0.94
CA GLY A 461 22.89 -6.69 -0.22
C GLY A 461 24.01 -7.62 -0.66
N LEU A 462 25.25 -7.10 -0.69
CA LEU A 462 26.41 -7.85 -1.17
C LEU A 462 26.75 -9.08 -0.31
N GLY A 463 26.37 -9.08 0.97
CA GLY A 463 26.54 -10.24 1.86
C GLY A 463 25.76 -11.48 1.41
N ASN A 464 24.74 -11.29 0.59
CA ASN A 464 23.83 -12.33 0.07
C ASN A 464 24.15 -12.74 -1.38
N SER A 465 25.31 -12.32 -1.89
CA SER A 465 25.64 -12.45 -3.31
C SER A 465 25.63 -13.89 -3.82
N GLU A 466 26.05 -14.86 -3.00
CA GLU A 466 26.06 -16.27 -3.44
C GLU A 466 24.64 -16.75 -3.77
N GLN A 467 23.68 -16.50 -2.87
CA GLN A 467 22.28 -16.85 -3.03
C GLN A 467 21.64 -16.06 -4.18
N THR A 468 21.92 -14.76 -4.28
CA THR A 468 21.45 -13.94 -5.42
C THR A 468 21.97 -14.50 -6.75
N SER A 469 23.24 -14.91 -6.83
CA SER A 469 23.78 -15.55 -8.03
C SER A 469 23.14 -16.91 -8.32
N GLN A 470 22.78 -17.68 -7.30
CA GLN A 470 22.05 -18.94 -7.48
C GLN A 470 20.64 -18.70 -8.05
N ILE A 471 19.93 -17.68 -7.57
CA ILE A 471 18.63 -17.28 -8.12
C ILE A 471 18.78 -16.90 -9.60
N MET A 472 19.74 -16.04 -9.93
CA MET A 472 19.98 -15.60 -11.31
C MET A 472 20.53 -16.70 -12.23
N ALA A 473 20.86 -17.87 -11.70
CA ALA A 473 21.23 -19.03 -12.51
C ALA A 473 20.01 -19.76 -13.10
N PHE A 474 18.81 -19.54 -12.55
CA PHE A 474 17.57 -20.05 -13.12
C PHE A 474 17.19 -19.27 -14.38
N ASN A 475 16.67 -19.96 -15.39
CA ASN A 475 16.27 -19.34 -16.65
C ASN A 475 15.30 -18.14 -16.46
N ASP A 476 14.41 -18.25 -15.48
CA ASP A 476 13.42 -17.23 -15.10
C ASP A 476 14.05 -15.89 -14.69
N PHE A 477 15.23 -15.92 -14.08
CA PHE A 477 15.92 -14.75 -13.52
C PHE A 477 17.28 -14.50 -14.16
N ALA A 478 17.62 -15.21 -15.23
CA ALA A 478 18.90 -15.08 -15.89
C ALA A 478 19.03 -13.72 -16.58
N PRO A 479 20.17 -13.00 -16.44
CA PRO A 479 20.35 -11.68 -17.02
C PRO A 479 20.33 -11.70 -18.54
N HIS A 480 19.59 -10.77 -19.15
CA HIS A 480 19.76 -10.43 -20.56
C HIS A 480 20.77 -9.30 -20.76
N ARG A 481 21.42 -9.28 -21.94
CA ARG A 481 22.32 -8.18 -22.33
C ARG A 481 21.53 -6.89 -22.51
N GLU A 482 21.97 -5.80 -21.88
CA GLU A 482 21.23 -4.52 -21.84
C GLU A 482 21.64 -3.53 -22.93
N ASN A 483 22.42 -3.98 -23.92
CA ASN A 483 22.80 -3.15 -25.06
C ASN A 483 21.63 -2.94 -26.05
N ASP A 484 20.44 -3.44 -25.71
CA ASP A 484 19.21 -3.40 -26.48
C ASP A 484 18.04 -3.09 -25.52
N LEU A 485 17.15 -2.18 -25.93
CA LEU A 485 16.06 -1.70 -25.09
C LEU A 485 15.04 -2.80 -24.77
N LEU A 486 14.74 -3.68 -25.73
CA LEU A 486 13.79 -4.76 -25.53
C LEU A 486 14.33 -5.76 -24.51
N LEU A 487 15.63 -6.07 -24.56
CA LEU A 487 16.27 -6.91 -23.56
C LEU A 487 16.37 -6.24 -22.17
N ALA A 488 16.58 -4.93 -22.10
CA ALA A 488 16.53 -4.18 -20.85
C ALA A 488 15.10 -4.19 -20.24
N VAL A 489 14.06 -4.05 -21.07
CA VAL A 489 12.66 -4.19 -20.63
C VAL A 489 12.37 -5.59 -20.10
N LYS A 490 12.96 -6.64 -20.69
CA LYS A 490 12.86 -8.00 -20.15
C LYS A 490 13.53 -8.13 -18.78
N ASN A 491 14.71 -7.55 -18.58
CA ASN A 491 15.35 -7.48 -17.26
C ASN A 491 14.46 -6.76 -16.24
N MET A 492 13.78 -5.68 -16.62
CA MET A 492 12.81 -5.01 -15.75
C MET A 492 11.65 -5.93 -15.36
N ALA A 493 11.10 -6.69 -16.31
CA ALA A 493 10.02 -7.64 -16.06
C ALA A 493 10.46 -8.81 -15.16
N GLN A 494 11.68 -9.34 -15.38
CA GLN A 494 12.26 -10.37 -14.52
C GLN A 494 12.55 -9.85 -13.11
N PHE A 495 13.02 -8.60 -12.99
CA PHE A 495 13.23 -7.97 -11.69
C PHE A 495 11.90 -7.85 -10.93
N ASN A 496 10.84 -7.41 -11.60
CA ASN A 496 9.51 -7.35 -10.99
C ASN A 496 9.00 -8.70 -10.53
N THR A 497 9.14 -9.72 -11.38
CA THR A 497 8.73 -11.09 -11.05
C THR A 497 9.48 -11.58 -9.81
N LEU A 498 10.81 -11.43 -9.81
CA LEU A 498 11.63 -11.77 -8.66
C LEU A 498 11.20 -11.00 -7.41
N MET A 499 10.81 -9.73 -7.55
CA MET A 499 10.43 -8.92 -6.41
C MET A 499 9.04 -9.21 -5.87
N ASN A 500 8.08 -9.53 -6.73
CA ASN A 500 6.79 -10.07 -6.30
C ASN A 500 6.97 -11.39 -5.56
N ASP A 501 7.80 -12.29 -6.10
CA ASP A 501 8.08 -13.58 -5.49
C ASP A 501 8.79 -13.42 -4.14
N MET A 502 9.82 -12.56 -4.06
CA MET A 502 10.68 -12.46 -2.88
C MET A 502 10.13 -11.53 -1.79
N MET A 503 9.33 -10.51 -2.14
CA MET A 503 8.84 -9.53 -1.16
C MET A 503 7.38 -9.71 -0.79
N PHE A 504 6.56 -10.29 -1.66
CA PHE A 504 5.11 -10.36 -1.50
C PHE A 504 4.64 -11.81 -1.45
N MET A 505 4.29 -12.39 -2.61
CA MET A 505 3.56 -13.66 -2.67
C MET A 505 4.33 -14.82 -2.05
N GLY A 506 5.64 -14.91 -2.29
CA GLY A 506 6.45 -16.01 -1.76
C GLY A 506 6.51 -16.02 -0.22
N PRO A 507 6.97 -14.95 0.45
CA PRO A 507 6.94 -14.86 1.91
C PRO A 507 5.53 -15.00 2.49
N ALA A 508 4.50 -14.42 1.88
CA ALA A 508 3.12 -14.55 2.34
C ALA A 508 2.63 -15.99 2.27
N ARG A 509 2.89 -16.68 1.16
CA ARG A 509 2.54 -18.09 0.96
C ARG A 509 3.33 -19.01 1.90
N GLN A 510 4.63 -18.79 2.04
CA GLN A 510 5.46 -19.53 2.98
C GLN A 510 4.92 -19.35 4.41
N LYS A 511 4.50 -18.14 4.78
CA LYS A 511 3.91 -17.90 6.08
C LYS A 511 2.57 -18.61 6.26
N ALA A 512 1.70 -18.57 5.26
CA ALA A 512 0.43 -19.30 5.27
C ALA A 512 0.64 -20.81 5.42
N GLN A 513 1.71 -21.35 4.84
CA GLN A 513 2.08 -22.76 4.95
C GLN A 513 2.60 -23.15 6.34
N GLU A 514 3.37 -22.28 6.98
CA GLU A 514 4.09 -22.56 8.22
C GLU A 514 3.32 -22.16 9.49
N SER A 515 2.35 -21.25 9.37
CA SER A 515 1.58 -20.71 10.48
C SER A 515 0.79 -21.78 11.23
N GLN A 516 0.73 -21.68 12.56
CA GLN A 516 -0.16 -22.50 13.39
C GLN A 516 -1.57 -21.91 13.53
N GLN A 517 -1.73 -20.63 13.20
CA GLN A 517 -3.05 -19.99 13.08
C GLN A 517 -3.68 -20.33 11.73
N PRO A 518 -5.03 -20.38 11.66
CA PRO A 518 -5.73 -20.40 10.39
C PRO A 518 -5.36 -19.17 9.55
N VAL A 519 -4.95 -19.40 8.30
CA VAL A 519 -4.60 -18.33 7.36
C VAL A 519 -5.46 -18.47 6.11
N SER A 520 -6.08 -17.39 5.65
CA SER A 520 -6.62 -17.32 4.29
C SER A 520 -5.62 -16.58 3.41
N LEU A 521 -5.21 -17.18 2.31
CA LEU A 521 -4.29 -16.57 1.34
C LEU A 521 -5.07 -16.16 0.09
N TYR A 522 -4.97 -14.89 -0.30
CA TYR A 522 -5.62 -14.41 -1.53
C TYR A 522 -4.63 -13.81 -2.54
N HIS A 523 -5.02 -13.91 -3.82
CA HIS A 523 -4.35 -13.31 -4.96
C HIS A 523 -5.35 -12.47 -5.77
N PHE A 524 -5.05 -11.18 -5.96
CA PHE A 524 -5.88 -10.28 -6.74
C PHE A 524 -5.24 -10.00 -8.12
N ASP A 525 -5.75 -10.67 -9.14
CA ASP A 525 -5.33 -10.56 -10.55
C ASP A 525 -6.38 -9.79 -11.39
N TYR A 526 -7.25 -9.03 -10.74
CA TYR A 526 -8.28 -8.28 -11.45
C TYR A 526 -7.79 -6.90 -11.87
N LYS A 527 -7.68 -6.67 -13.19
CA LYS A 527 -7.35 -5.35 -13.74
C LYS A 527 -8.60 -4.45 -13.84
N PRO A 528 -8.67 -3.33 -13.07
CA PRO A 528 -9.82 -2.43 -13.13
C PRO A 528 -9.92 -1.71 -14.47
N SER A 529 -11.13 -1.25 -14.84
CA SER A 529 -11.30 -0.42 -16.05
C SER A 529 -10.75 1.01 -15.93
N PHE A 530 -10.21 1.36 -14.77
CA PHE A 530 -9.64 2.67 -14.45
C PHE A 530 -8.26 2.50 -13.79
N ASN A 531 -7.42 3.54 -13.89
CA ASN A 531 -6.16 3.55 -13.17
C ASN A 531 -6.41 3.91 -11.69
N VAL A 532 -6.12 2.97 -10.78
CA VAL A 532 -6.25 3.13 -9.32
C VAL A 532 -5.18 4.08 -8.76
N TRP A 533 -4.00 4.09 -9.38
CA TRP A 533 -2.78 4.75 -8.91
C TRP A 533 -2.55 6.17 -9.41
N ALA A 534 -3.48 6.73 -10.19
CA ALA A 534 -3.25 8.04 -10.78
C ALA A 534 -3.33 9.15 -9.72
N TYR A 535 -2.16 9.52 -9.19
CA TYR A 535 -1.97 10.68 -8.35
C TYR A 535 -2.25 11.94 -9.16
N ASN A 536 -3.29 12.68 -8.79
CA ASN A 536 -3.39 14.10 -9.10
C ASN A 536 -2.36 14.83 -8.23
N THR A 537 -1.10 14.77 -8.66
CA THR A 537 0.06 15.37 -8.01
C THR A 537 -0.04 16.88 -8.03
N ASN A 538 -0.86 17.44 -7.16
CA ASN A 538 -0.67 18.81 -6.74
C ASN A 538 0.26 18.75 -5.53
N GLY A 539 1.57 18.93 -5.75
CA GLY A 539 2.55 19.19 -4.69
C GLY A 539 2.15 20.42 -3.86
N GLN A 540 3.04 20.91 -2.97
CA GLN A 540 2.73 22.08 -2.12
C GLN A 540 2.13 23.26 -2.90
N GLU A 541 2.45 23.39 -4.19
CA GLU A 541 1.93 24.43 -5.10
C GLU A 541 1.20 23.95 -6.37
N GLY A 542 0.92 22.64 -6.54
CA GLY A 542 0.31 22.12 -7.78
C GLY A 542 1.27 21.44 -8.76
N GLU A 543 2.54 21.26 -8.38
CA GLU A 543 3.56 20.62 -9.22
C GLU A 543 3.55 19.08 -9.12
N MET A 544 3.88 18.43 -10.23
CA MET A 544 3.93 16.97 -10.35
C MET A 544 5.17 16.39 -9.66
N SER A 545 4.97 15.50 -8.70
CA SER A 545 6.04 14.76 -8.04
C SER A 545 6.60 13.71 -9.00
N LEU A 546 7.89 13.75 -9.31
CA LEU A 546 8.56 12.78 -10.18
C LEU A 546 8.39 11.34 -9.65
N GLY A 547 8.48 11.15 -8.33
CA GLY A 547 8.25 9.84 -7.72
C GLY A 547 6.83 9.33 -7.93
N ASP A 548 5.81 10.19 -7.77
CA ASP A 548 4.41 9.81 -7.97
C ASP A 548 4.06 9.60 -9.46
N LEU A 549 4.66 10.38 -10.37
CA LEU A 549 4.56 10.16 -11.81
C LEU A 549 5.12 8.80 -12.19
N LEU A 550 6.32 8.47 -11.71
CA LEU A 550 6.97 7.19 -11.98
C LEU A 550 6.21 6.02 -11.35
N LYS A 551 5.66 6.16 -10.14
CA LYS A 551 4.77 5.15 -9.52
C LYS A 551 3.51 4.96 -10.37
N THR A 552 2.91 6.06 -10.82
CA THR A 552 1.73 6.03 -11.69
C THR A 552 2.03 5.26 -12.98
N ILE A 553 3.13 5.58 -13.67
CA ILE A 553 3.58 4.91 -14.90
C ILE A 553 3.82 3.42 -14.65
N SER A 554 4.49 3.10 -13.55
CA SER A 554 4.82 1.72 -13.14
C SER A 554 3.58 0.85 -12.90
N CYS A 555 2.41 1.47 -12.69
CA CYS A 555 1.15 0.84 -12.38
C CYS A 555 0.04 1.07 -13.42
N VAL A 556 0.36 1.62 -14.59
CA VAL A 556 -0.64 1.87 -15.66
C VAL A 556 -1.24 0.57 -16.20
N SER A 557 -0.49 -0.54 -16.16
CA SER A 557 -0.86 -1.77 -16.88
C SER A 557 -1.28 -2.95 -16.00
N GLY A 558 -1.20 -2.85 -14.68
CA GLY A 558 -1.24 -4.00 -13.76
C GLY A 558 -2.02 -3.79 -12.48
N SER A 559 -2.27 -4.88 -11.75
CA SER A 559 -2.89 -4.89 -10.42
C SER A 559 -1.80 -4.59 -9.38
N CYS A 560 -1.42 -3.32 -9.26
CA CYS A 560 -0.40 -2.89 -8.31
C CYS A 560 -0.89 -2.92 -6.87
N HIS A 561 0.02 -2.73 -5.93
CA HIS A 561 -0.24 -2.47 -4.51
C HIS A 561 -1.52 -1.67 -4.24
N GLY A 562 -2.41 -2.12 -3.35
CA GLY A 562 -3.64 -1.38 -3.01
C GLY A 562 -4.70 -1.24 -4.13
N SER A 563 -4.55 -1.90 -5.28
CA SER A 563 -5.53 -1.85 -6.39
C SER A 563 -6.89 -2.46 -6.01
N GLU A 564 -6.93 -3.28 -4.96
CA GLU A 564 -8.14 -3.89 -4.42
C GLU A 564 -8.95 -2.93 -3.53
N LEU A 565 -8.35 -1.86 -2.98
CA LEU A 565 -9.02 -0.98 -2.01
C LEU A 565 -10.36 -0.38 -2.50
N PRO A 566 -10.48 0.12 -3.75
CA PRO A 566 -11.76 0.59 -4.29
C PRO A 566 -12.85 -0.49 -4.28
N PHE A 567 -12.47 -1.75 -4.41
CA PHE A 567 -13.38 -2.90 -4.40
C PHE A 567 -13.74 -3.35 -2.99
N VAL A 568 -12.78 -3.30 -2.07
CA VAL A 568 -12.97 -3.62 -0.65
C VAL A 568 -13.91 -2.63 0.02
N PHE A 569 -13.75 -1.34 -0.22
CA PHE A 569 -14.61 -0.30 0.37
C PHE A 569 -15.83 0.06 -0.49
N ASN A 570 -15.97 -0.56 -1.67
CA ASN A 570 -16.98 -0.23 -2.67
C ASN A 570 -17.05 1.28 -2.97
N LYS A 571 -15.88 1.88 -3.20
CA LYS A 571 -15.73 3.30 -3.50
C LYS A 571 -15.17 3.48 -4.91
N PRO A 572 -15.89 4.17 -5.82
CA PRO A 572 -15.40 4.46 -7.17
C PRO A 572 -14.39 5.61 -7.13
N LEU A 573 -13.33 5.43 -6.35
CA LEU A 573 -12.28 6.39 -6.07
C LEU A 573 -10.91 5.78 -6.37
N ARG A 574 -9.95 6.62 -6.69
CA ARG A 574 -8.52 6.27 -6.71
C ARG A 574 -7.93 6.31 -5.31
N LEU A 575 -6.66 5.91 -5.18
CA LEU A 575 -5.91 6.00 -3.92
C LEU A 575 -5.75 7.44 -3.39
N ASP A 576 -5.81 8.45 -4.27
CA ASP A 576 -5.80 9.86 -3.90
C ASP A 576 -7.22 10.44 -3.68
N SER A 577 -8.22 9.56 -3.52
CA SER A 577 -9.63 9.90 -3.32
C SER A 577 -10.28 10.64 -4.50
N THR A 578 -9.65 10.71 -5.67
CA THR A 578 -10.28 11.29 -6.87
C THR A 578 -11.31 10.33 -7.48
N GLN A 579 -12.44 10.89 -7.96
CA GLN A 579 -13.53 10.10 -8.52
C GLN A 579 -13.17 9.45 -9.86
N VAL A 580 -13.65 8.23 -10.05
CA VAL A 580 -13.58 7.51 -11.32
C VAL A 580 -14.97 7.07 -11.78
N SER A 581 -15.05 6.57 -13.01
CA SER A 581 -16.28 5.96 -13.57
C SER A 581 -16.01 4.50 -13.90
N PRO A 582 -16.19 3.57 -12.93
CA PRO A 582 -15.94 2.16 -13.14
C PRO A 582 -16.91 1.56 -14.18
N SER A 583 -16.48 0.49 -14.81
CA SER A 583 -17.32 -0.31 -15.69
C SER A 583 -18.42 -1.04 -14.89
N LYS A 584 -19.46 -1.54 -15.57
CA LYS A 584 -20.48 -2.38 -14.92
C LYS A 584 -19.88 -3.61 -14.24
N LYS A 585 -18.83 -4.18 -14.83
CA LYS A 585 -18.12 -5.34 -14.29
C LYS A 585 -17.41 -4.98 -12.99
N ASP A 586 -16.71 -3.84 -12.96
CA ASP A 586 -16.08 -3.34 -11.74
C ASP A 586 -17.14 -3.10 -10.66
N LEU A 587 -18.25 -2.44 -10.97
CA LEU A 587 -19.31 -2.16 -9.99
C LEU A 587 -19.91 -3.43 -9.40
N VAL A 588 -20.06 -4.51 -10.19
CA VAL A 588 -20.52 -5.81 -9.68
C VAL A 588 -19.48 -6.40 -8.73
N LEU A 589 -18.21 -6.42 -9.13
CA LEU A 589 -17.13 -6.94 -8.30
C LEU A 589 -16.95 -6.13 -7.02
N MET A 590 -16.96 -4.79 -7.09
CA MET A 590 -16.90 -3.91 -5.93
C MET A 590 -18.04 -4.22 -4.94
N ASN A 591 -19.24 -4.48 -5.46
CA ASN A 591 -20.41 -4.76 -4.63
C ASN A 591 -20.36 -6.13 -3.93
N SER A 592 -19.77 -7.15 -4.56
CA SER A 592 -19.61 -8.49 -3.98
C SER A 592 -18.36 -8.62 -3.10
N LEU A 593 -17.24 -8.03 -3.53
CA LEU A 593 -15.96 -8.13 -2.84
C LEU A 593 -15.98 -7.41 -1.50
N SER A 594 -16.58 -6.21 -1.44
CA SER A 594 -16.80 -5.49 -0.18
C SER A 594 -17.55 -6.34 0.84
N ARG A 595 -18.65 -6.99 0.46
CA ARG A 595 -19.42 -7.86 1.37
C ARG A 595 -18.60 -9.04 1.89
N LEU A 596 -17.78 -9.66 1.02
CA LEU A 596 -16.89 -10.73 1.45
C LEU A 596 -15.83 -10.23 2.44
N TRP A 597 -15.23 -9.06 2.19
CA TRP A 597 -14.16 -8.52 3.02
C TRP A 597 -14.56 -8.25 4.48
N PHE A 598 -15.84 -7.96 4.69
CA PHE A 598 -16.43 -7.71 6.02
C PHE A 598 -17.28 -8.90 6.52
N SER A 599 -16.92 -10.13 6.17
CA SER A 599 -17.65 -11.35 6.56
C SER A 599 -16.77 -12.43 7.17
N ASP A 600 -17.37 -13.30 7.99
CA ASP A 600 -16.68 -14.48 8.54
C ASP A 600 -16.24 -15.47 7.44
N SER A 601 -16.96 -15.52 6.31
CA SER A 601 -16.62 -16.36 5.15
C SER A 601 -15.20 -16.13 4.65
N LEU A 602 -14.68 -14.90 4.72
CA LEU A 602 -13.28 -14.62 4.32
C LEU A 602 -12.26 -15.42 5.15
N PHE A 603 -12.57 -15.68 6.42
CA PHE A 603 -11.72 -16.41 7.35
C PHE A 603 -12.02 -17.92 7.40
N GLU A 604 -13.24 -18.33 7.03
CA GLU A 604 -13.71 -19.71 7.17
C GLU A 604 -13.68 -20.50 5.86
N ASP A 605 -14.09 -19.88 4.76
CA ASP A 605 -14.33 -20.58 3.48
C ASP A 605 -13.09 -20.62 2.56
N TYR A 606 -12.07 -19.79 2.85
CA TYR A 606 -10.91 -19.55 1.98
C TYR A 606 -9.56 -19.82 2.67
N GLN A 607 -9.55 -20.66 3.69
CA GLN A 607 -8.31 -21.02 4.39
C GLN A 607 -7.32 -21.71 3.44
N TYR A 608 -6.06 -21.33 3.56
CA TYR A 608 -4.92 -21.94 2.90
C TYR A 608 -4.70 -23.35 3.46
N GLU A 609 -4.70 -24.34 2.57
CA GLU A 609 -4.45 -25.73 2.89
C GLU A 609 -3.10 -26.15 2.27
N PRO A 610 -2.05 -26.38 3.08
CA PRO A 610 -0.72 -26.74 2.60
C PRO A 610 -0.69 -27.97 1.70
N SER A 611 -1.59 -28.94 1.94
CA SER A 611 -1.62 -30.17 1.15
C SER A 611 -2.14 -29.98 -0.28
N THR A 612 -2.89 -28.91 -0.52
CA THR A 612 -3.47 -28.58 -1.82
C THR A 612 -3.03 -27.23 -2.36
N ASP A 613 -2.20 -26.48 -1.65
CA ASP A 613 -1.75 -25.14 -2.01
C ASP A 613 -2.91 -24.23 -2.46
N SER A 614 -3.94 -24.13 -1.60
CA SER A 614 -5.19 -23.48 -1.95
C SER A 614 -5.13 -21.96 -1.79
N VAL A 615 -5.43 -21.22 -2.86
CA VAL A 615 -5.39 -19.74 -2.87
C VAL A 615 -6.74 -19.20 -3.34
N MET A 616 -7.29 -18.21 -2.63
CA MET A 616 -8.45 -17.47 -3.11
C MET A 616 -8.01 -16.49 -4.20
N VAL A 617 -8.41 -16.73 -5.43
CA VAL A 617 -8.06 -15.90 -6.58
C VAL A 617 -9.26 -15.06 -6.98
N ILE A 618 -9.02 -13.75 -7.14
CA ILE A 618 -9.90 -12.85 -7.88
C ILE A 618 -9.25 -12.68 -9.25
N ASP A 619 -9.79 -13.37 -10.26
CA ASP A 619 -9.15 -13.49 -11.56
C ASP A 619 -9.36 -12.26 -12.46
N GLN A 620 -8.78 -12.27 -13.65
CA GLN A 620 -8.94 -11.22 -14.67
C GLN A 620 -10.39 -11.07 -15.17
N GLN A 621 -11.21 -12.11 -15.00
CA GLN A 621 -12.64 -12.13 -15.29
C GLN A 621 -13.46 -11.55 -14.13
N GLY A 622 -12.85 -11.18 -13.02
CA GLY A 622 -13.52 -10.67 -11.83
C GLY A 622 -14.36 -11.75 -11.14
N GLU A 623 -14.04 -13.01 -11.41
CA GLU A 623 -14.62 -14.16 -10.74
C GLU A 623 -13.75 -14.52 -9.54
N LEU A 624 -14.41 -14.97 -8.48
CA LEU A 624 -13.76 -15.40 -7.26
C LEU A 624 -13.77 -16.92 -7.21
N ALA A 625 -12.60 -17.52 -7.05
CA ALA A 625 -12.43 -18.97 -6.99
C ALA A 625 -11.38 -19.36 -5.95
N LEU A 626 -11.58 -20.51 -5.30
CA LEU A 626 -10.53 -21.18 -4.54
C LEU A 626 -9.78 -22.10 -5.50
N GLU A 627 -8.56 -21.71 -5.88
CA GLU A 627 -7.71 -22.47 -6.79
C GLU A 627 -6.78 -23.40 -6.01
N LEU A 628 -6.59 -24.61 -6.52
CA LEU A 628 -5.72 -25.64 -5.93
C LEU A 628 -4.45 -25.80 -6.76
N ASP A 629 -3.37 -26.25 -6.11
CA ASP A 629 -2.03 -26.34 -6.69
C ASP A 629 -1.63 -24.99 -7.33
N TRP A 630 -1.97 -23.88 -6.65
CA TRP A 630 -1.97 -22.56 -7.27
C TRP A 630 -0.60 -22.16 -7.81
N ASP A 631 0.49 -22.35 -7.06
CA ASP A 631 1.83 -21.99 -7.52
C ASP A 631 2.23 -22.80 -8.76
N ARG A 632 1.82 -24.07 -8.82
CA ARG A 632 2.11 -24.95 -9.96
C ARG A 632 1.39 -24.53 -11.24
N TYR A 633 0.14 -24.08 -11.14
CA TYR A 633 -0.68 -23.78 -12.32
C TYR A 633 -0.64 -22.31 -12.74
N ASN A 634 -0.37 -21.40 -11.81
CA ASN A 634 -0.38 -19.96 -12.06
C ASN A 634 1.01 -19.33 -12.04
N GLN A 635 1.98 -19.97 -11.37
CA GLN A 635 3.33 -19.43 -11.19
C GLN A 635 4.42 -20.42 -11.61
N ALA A 636 4.15 -21.33 -12.57
CA ALA A 636 5.21 -22.21 -13.08
C ALA A 636 6.33 -21.43 -13.76
N GLY A 637 7.58 -21.75 -13.43
CA GLY A 637 8.76 -21.17 -14.07
C GLY A 637 9.22 -21.92 -15.32
N ASP A 638 10.08 -21.26 -16.10
CA ASP A 638 10.72 -21.81 -17.30
C ASP A 638 11.89 -22.76 -16.96
N ASP A 639 12.58 -22.53 -15.85
CA ASP A 639 13.64 -23.41 -15.37
C ASP A 639 13.07 -24.79 -14.96
N PRO A 640 13.72 -25.92 -15.30
CA PRO A 640 13.26 -27.24 -14.86
C PRO A 640 13.03 -27.36 -13.36
N THR A 641 13.81 -26.65 -12.54
CA THR A 641 13.70 -26.60 -11.08
C THR A 641 12.45 -25.85 -10.61
N LEU A 642 12.00 -24.86 -11.39
CA LEU A 642 10.88 -23.97 -11.09
C LEU A 642 9.58 -24.36 -11.84
N SER A 643 9.68 -25.34 -12.76
CA SER A 643 8.59 -25.78 -13.65
C SER A 643 7.36 -26.40 -12.99
N HIS A 644 7.44 -26.75 -11.71
CA HIS A 644 6.32 -27.31 -10.93
C HIS A 644 5.81 -26.32 -9.88
N GLY A 645 5.99 -25.02 -10.15
CA GLY A 645 5.70 -23.92 -9.26
C GLY A 645 6.99 -23.19 -8.89
N ARG A 646 7.08 -21.92 -9.24
CA ARG A 646 8.29 -21.11 -9.08
C ARG A 646 8.58 -20.86 -7.62
N LEU A 647 7.56 -20.58 -6.80
CA LEU A 647 7.73 -20.37 -5.36
C LEU A 647 8.13 -21.67 -4.67
N ASN A 648 7.51 -22.80 -5.02
CA ASN A 648 7.88 -24.13 -4.54
C ASN A 648 9.34 -24.47 -4.88
N GLY A 649 9.77 -24.20 -6.11
CA GLY A 649 11.15 -24.44 -6.55
C GLY A 649 12.17 -23.57 -5.82
N LEU A 650 11.87 -22.29 -5.62
CA LEU A 650 12.71 -21.37 -4.83
C LEU A 650 12.79 -21.81 -3.36
N GLN A 651 11.67 -22.16 -2.74
CA GLN A 651 11.60 -22.62 -1.35
C GLN A 651 12.35 -23.95 -1.16
N ALA A 652 12.15 -24.93 -2.06
CA ALA A 652 12.85 -26.21 -2.01
C ALA A 652 14.38 -26.07 -2.20
N SER A 653 14.81 -25.02 -2.89
CA SER A 653 16.23 -24.68 -3.07
C SER A 653 16.82 -23.90 -1.89
N GLY A 654 16.01 -23.53 -0.89
CA GLY A 654 16.43 -22.67 0.22
C GLY A 654 16.73 -21.23 -0.21
N LEU A 655 16.15 -20.79 -1.33
CA LEU A 655 16.38 -19.47 -1.93
C LEU A 655 15.18 -18.52 -1.76
N LEU A 656 14.03 -19.02 -1.33
CA LEU A 656 12.92 -18.16 -0.94
C LEU A 656 13.15 -17.65 0.49
N SER A 657 12.96 -16.35 0.73
CA SER A 657 13.05 -15.73 2.06
C SER A 657 14.40 -15.90 2.78
N TYR A 658 15.46 -16.35 2.09
CA TYR A 658 16.76 -16.71 2.69
C TYR A 658 17.42 -15.54 3.45
N TYR A 659 17.14 -14.31 3.01
CA TYR A 659 17.68 -13.10 3.63
C TYR A 659 16.92 -12.68 4.89
N LEU A 660 15.80 -13.34 5.21
CA LEU A 660 14.94 -13.02 6.38
C LEU A 660 15.16 -13.91 7.60
N VAL A 661 15.82 -15.06 7.44
CA VAL A 661 16.01 -16.08 8.51
C VAL A 661 17.49 -16.39 8.76
N ASP A 662 17.91 -16.57 10.01
CA ASP A 662 19.31 -16.85 10.41
C ASP A 662 19.81 -18.25 9.96
#